data_AF-A0A4U0X947-F1
#
_entry.id   AF-A0A4U0X947-F1
#
_cell.length_a   1.000
_cell.length_b   1.000
_cell.length_c   1.000
_cell.angle_alpha   90.00
_cell.angle_beta   90.00
_cell.angle_gamma   90.00
#
_symmetry.space_group_name_H-M   'P 1'
#
loop_
_entity.id
_entity.type
_entity.pdbx_description
1 polymer ?
#
loop_
_entity_poly.entity_id
_entity_poly.type
_entity_poly.pdbx_seq_one_letter_code
_entity_poly.pdbx_strand_id
1 'polypeptide(L)'
;MAVGKHEIEQALHAEKQEISAGRLKEDNPLDVSEEFRIFCEACRRGDLKACQEKITEGVNINARDRFDYTPLILASLCGHYEVVQLLLESGALCERDTFQGERCLYNALNDRIRNLLLLYDYSKSTDPLQPLAAHVTSLLTREHPKTSDIALVTADHTFHLHKFVLSSRSPYFAKKLAAAPGTTSWKLSNSVPTQSFEVAIRYLYLGEVAADLGEGEEEQAVLTGIDKLSRQLEIDRLFESILEGGDRRLSRQRRTEEVNRGRDQLERWFIDNVLRHRVRVETAIADNVRWDRDNSIFADVLLRADEDVSQEEEGKGGQSGSLKPSTTRRTDGPSNGIPVGPLALPSRSPSRSRKPRKSVLFPVHRAMLLRSEFFLTMFSSSFKEAQDTPHLQIIPIDCSPEVLEVVLTFLYTEKADFPLDIAIDVLFAADLLFIEKLKQKAAMIVSTLGNGAASIDESENPRGETDLEEVLDIYDVVRAGWITRVHRLEEFGARYIAYRLERYIDQEEFAELVRESAGRIKERQETDTVELIDDIRYYLSDRFRLRFEDAGLDEMMDEDADAALKASLSPSLSNDNNANPLTPHPDGGIDVHSSSTPPPQTSTGGSITDHSTDVDQLLAAGAVRTLDGEVAVDEFAQDAINYQILLGKIDKLLDILRLDA
;
A
#
# COMPACT_ATOMS: atom_id res chain seq x y z
N MET A 1 -23.61 -28.37 -11.50
CA MET A 1 -23.61 -29.50 -12.45
C MET A 1 -22.16 -29.74 -12.79
N ALA A 2 -21.57 -30.88 -12.42
CA ALA A 2 -20.17 -31.16 -12.71
C ALA A 2 -20.02 -31.40 -14.22
N VAL A 3 -19.28 -30.54 -14.91
CA VAL A 3 -18.99 -30.65 -16.34
C VAL A 3 -18.18 -31.92 -16.58
N GLY A 4 -18.52 -32.70 -17.60
CA GLY A 4 -17.84 -33.97 -17.87
C GLY A 4 -16.39 -33.73 -18.29
N LYS A 5 -15.46 -34.59 -17.86
CA LYS A 5 -14.02 -34.50 -18.21
C LYS A 5 -13.78 -34.25 -19.71
N HIS A 6 -14.53 -34.92 -20.58
CA HIS A 6 -14.42 -34.76 -22.03
C HIS A 6 -14.92 -33.41 -22.55
N GLU A 7 -15.92 -32.81 -21.90
CA GLU A 7 -16.41 -31.47 -22.23
C GLU A 7 -15.36 -30.41 -21.83
N ILE A 8 -14.68 -30.62 -20.70
CA ILE A 8 -13.56 -29.78 -20.25
C ILE A 8 -12.38 -29.88 -21.22
N GLU A 9 -11.99 -31.08 -21.64
CA GLU A 9 -10.90 -31.30 -22.60
C GLU A 9 -11.19 -30.67 -23.97
N GLN A 10 -12.43 -30.77 -24.46
CA GLN A 10 -12.85 -30.13 -25.71
C GLN A 10 -12.87 -28.59 -25.60
N ALA A 11 -13.38 -28.06 -24.49
CA ALA A 11 -13.35 -26.61 -24.22
C ALA A 11 -11.90 -26.09 -24.17
N LEU A 12 -11.00 -26.78 -23.46
CA LEU A 12 -9.59 -26.43 -23.36
C LEU A 12 -8.88 -26.50 -24.72
N HIS A 13 -9.24 -27.45 -25.57
CA HIS A 13 -8.67 -27.56 -26.92
C HIS A 13 -9.15 -26.43 -27.84
N ALA A 14 -10.45 -26.12 -27.82
CA ALA A 14 -11.01 -24.97 -28.55
C ALA A 14 -10.38 -23.65 -28.08
N GLU A 15 -10.22 -23.49 -26.77
CA GLU A 15 -9.55 -22.35 -26.14
C GLU A 15 -8.10 -22.21 -26.62
N LYS A 16 -7.32 -23.30 -26.63
CA LYS A 16 -5.94 -23.28 -27.17
C LYS A 16 -5.89 -22.86 -28.64
N GLN A 17 -6.89 -23.22 -29.44
CA GLN A 17 -6.98 -22.77 -30.82
C GLN A 17 -7.26 -21.28 -30.92
N GLU A 18 -8.15 -20.73 -30.09
CA GLU A 18 -8.44 -19.29 -30.04
C GLU A 18 -7.25 -18.46 -29.53
N ILE A 19 -6.52 -18.97 -28.53
CA ILE A 19 -5.28 -18.37 -28.04
C ILE A 19 -4.19 -18.38 -29.12
N SER A 20 -3.97 -19.54 -29.77
CA SER A 20 -2.96 -19.64 -30.84
C SER A 20 -3.31 -18.82 -32.08
N ALA A 21 -4.59 -18.57 -32.32
CA ALA A 21 -5.07 -17.65 -33.35
C ALA A 21 -4.99 -16.16 -32.94
N GLY A 22 -4.60 -15.86 -31.70
CA GLY A 22 -4.47 -14.51 -31.15
C GLY A 22 -5.80 -13.80 -30.86
N ARG A 23 -6.93 -14.51 -30.87
CA ARG A 23 -8.27 -13.95 -30.62
C ARG A 23 -8.62 -13.88 -29.14
N LEU A 24 -8.01 -14.73 -28.32
CA LEU A 24 -8.18 -14.79 -26.87
C LEU A 24 -6.81 -14.65 -26.19
N LYS A 25 -6.71 -13.81 -25.17
CA LYS A 25 -5.49 -13.64 -24.39
C LYS A 25 -5.35 -14.82 -23.43
N GLU A 26 -4.17 -15.43 -23.42
CA GLU A 26 -3.84 -16.43 -22.41
C GLU A 26 -3.77 -15.73 -21.05
N ASP A 27 -4.62 -16.14 -20.09
CA ASP A 27 -4.67 -15.52 -18.75
C ASP A 27 -3.34 -15.75 -18.00
N ASN A 28 -2.68 -16.87 -18.30
CA ASN A 28 -1.43 -17.30 -17.70
C ASN A 28 -0.41 -17.66 -18.79
N PRO A 29 0.14 -16.67 -19.52
CA PRO A 29 1.07 -16.95 -20.60
C PRO A 29 2.36 -17.57 -20.05
N LEU A 30 2.95 -18.50 -20.81
CA LEU A 30 4.28 -19.01 -20.47
C LEU A 30 5.31 -17.89 -20.67
N ASP A 31 5.95 -17.47 -19.58
CA ASP A 31 7.03 -16.50 -19.61
C ASP A 31 8.35 -17.20 -19.27
N VAL A 32 9.29 -17.10 -20.20
CA VAL A 32 10.63 -17.70 -20.10
C VAL A 32 11.73 -16.65 -20.04
N SER A 33 11.36 -15.37 -19.91
CA SER A 33 12.30 -14.27 -19.74
C SER A 33 13.12 -14.43 -18.46
N GLU A 34 14.32 -13.87 -18.48
CA GLU A 34 15.21 -13.89 -17.31
C GLU A 34 14.62 -13.07 -16.16
N GLU A 35 13.96 -11.95 -16.48
CA GLU A 35 13.26 -11.09 -15.52
C GLU A 35 12.15 -11.85 -14.79
N PHE A 36 11.32 -12.59 -15.52
CA PHE A 36 10.27 -13.41 -14.92
C PHE A 36 10.85 -14.59 -14.11
N ARG A 37 11.96 -15.18 -14.55
CA ARG A 37 12.66 -16.22 -13.79
C ARG A 37 13.17 -15.70 -12.44
N ILE A 38 13.75 -14.50 -12.43
CA ILE A 38 14.20 -13.81 -11.22
C ILE A 38 12.99 -13.54 -10.31
N PHE A 39 11.88 -13.07 -10.88
CA PHE A 39 10.64 -12.83 -10.14
C PHE A 39 10.06 -14.10 -9.50
N CYS A 40 10.00 -15.21 -10.24
CA CYS A 40 9.58 -16.50 -9.69
C CYS A 40 10.51 -17.00 -8.57
N GLU A 41 11.81 -16.81 -8.71
CA GLU A 41 12.77 -17.19 -7.68
C GLU A 41 12.61 -16.32 -6.41
N ALA A 42 12.37 -15.01 -6.57
CA ALA A 42 12.03 -14.12 -5.47
C ALA A 42 10.77 -14.60 -4.73
N CYS A 43 9.74 -15.00 -5.47
CA CYS A 43 8.51 -15.56 -4.90
C CYS A 43 8.74 -16.86 -4.12
N ARG A 44 9.67 -17.72 -4.57
CA ARG A 44 10.02 -18.98 -3.89
C ARG A 44 10.80 -18.74 -2.60
N ARG A 45 11.67 -17.71 -2.59
CA ARG A 45 12.49 -17.34 -1.43
C ARG A 45 11.75 -16.49 -0.41
N GLY A 46 10.62 -15.91 -0.78
CA GLY A 46 9.91 -14.95 0.06
C GLY A 46 10.55 -13.55 0.00
N ASP A 47 11.35 -13.28 -1.02
CA ASP A 47 12.03 -11.99 -1.20
C ASP A 47 11.03 -10.93 -1.68
N LEU A 48 10.38 -10.28 -0.73
CA LEU A 48 9.34 -9.29 -0.97
C LEU A 48 9.87 -8.09 -1.78
N LYS A 49 11.10 -7.64 -1.53
CA LYS A 49 11.69 -6.48 -2.20
C LYS A 49 11.94 -6.77 -3.67
N ALA A 50 12.60 -7.88 -3.97
CA ALA A 50 12.82 -8.29 -5.36
C ALA A 50 11.49 -8.56 -6.09
N CYS A 51 10.49 -9.10 -5.41
CA CYS A 51 9.14 -9.24 -5.98
C CYS A 51 8.57 -7.88 -6.40
N GLN A 52 8.67 -6.85 -5.55
CA GLN A 52 8.13 -5.52 -5.84
C GLN A 52 8.87 -4.79 -6.93
N GLU A 53 10.21 -4.79 -6.90
CA GLU A 53 11.02 -4.18 -7.96
C GLU A 53 10.61 -4.73 -9.33
N LYS A 54 10.46 -6.06 -9.42
CA LYS A 54 10.02 -6.72 -10.64
C LYS A 54 8.57 -6.41 -11.02
N ILE A 55 7.67 -6.28 -10.04
CA ILE A 55 6.30 -5.81 -10.29
C ILE A 55 6.29 -4.38 -10.83
N THR A 56 7.10 -3.48 -10.26
CA THR A 56 7.24 -2.08 -10.71
C THR A 56 7.89 -1.98 -12.09
N GLU A 57 8.84 -2.86 -12.42
CA GLU A 57 9.40 -3.02 -13.76
C GLU A 57 8.36 -3.52 -14.80
N GLY A 58 7.18 -3.98 -14.34
CA GLY A 58 6.06 -4.37 -15.19
C GLY A 58 6.02 -5.86 -15.52
N VAL A 59 6.65 -6.72 -14.70
CA VAL A 59 6.58 -8.17 -14.87
C VAL A 59 5.13 -8.66 -14.78
N ASN A 60 4.74 -9.58 -15.66
CA ASN A 60 3.40 -10.13 -15.67
C ASN A 60 3.18 -11.09 -14.49
N ILE A 61 2.49 -10.61 -13.46
CA ILE A 61 2.19 -11.34 -12.22
C ILE A 61 1.42 -12.65 -12.46
N ASN A 62 0.64 -12.72 -13.55
CA ASN A 62 -0.23 -13.86 -13.85
C ASN A 62 0.40 -14.87 -14.81
N ALA A 63 1.60 -14.62 -15.32
CA ALA A 63 2.31 -15.56 -16.17
C ALA A 63 2.66 -16.86 -15.43
N ARG A 64 2.99 -17.91 -16.18
CA ARG A 64 3.43 -19.20 -15.65
C ARG A 64 4.87 -19.50 -16.04
N ASP A 65 5.59 -20.15 -15.12
CA ASP A 65 6.94 -20.63 -15.36
C ASP A 65 6.94 -21.90 -16.23
N ARG A 66 8.14 -22.44 -16.49
CA ARG A 66 8.34 -23.67 -17.29
C ARG A 66 7.70 -24.93 -16.67
N PHE A 67 7.23 -24.85 -15.43
CA PHE A 67 6.60 -25.93 -14.68
C PHE A 67 5.09 -25.68 -14.47
N ASP A 68 4.52 -24.74 -15.23
CA ASP A 68 3.11 -24.33 -15.14
C ASP A 68 2.71 -23.75 -13.76
N TYR A 69 3.67 -23.21 -13.00
CA TYR A 69 3.40 -22.50 -11.76
C TYR A 69 3.32 -20.99 -11.99
N THR A 70 2.27 -20.36 -11.47
CA THR A 70 2.23 -18.90 -11.34
C THR A 70 3.04 -18.44 -10.12
N PRO A 71 3.53 -17.19 -10.12
CA PRO A 71 4.16 -16.58 -8.95
C PRO A 71 3.34 -16.75 -7.66
N LEU A 72 2.00 -16.61 -7.77
CA LEU A 72 1.09 -16.80 -6.64
C LEU A 72 1.09 -18.25 -6.10
N ILE A 73 1.13 -19.24 -6.99
CA ILE A 73 1.22 -20.65 -6.56
C ILE A 73 2.58 -20.91 -5.90
N LEU A 74 3.67 -20.36 -6.44
CA LEU A 74 5.02 -20.52 -5.86
C LEU A 74 5.08 -19.94 -4.43
N ALA A 75 4.62 -18.71 -4.24
CA ALA A 75 4.60 -18.07 -2.93
C ALA A 75 3.69 -18.83 -1.94
N SER A 76 2.52 -19.29 -2.40
CA SER A 76 1.58 -20.05 -1.56
C SER A 76 2.13 -21.41 -1.14
N LEU A 77 2.82 -22.10 -2.06
CA LEU A 77 3.48 -23.39 -1.83
C LEU A 77 4.64 -23.27 -0.85
N CYS A 78 5.42 -22.19 -0.96
CA CYS A 78 6.57 -21.94 -0.11
C CYS A 78 6.20 -21.30 1.25
N GLY A 79 4.94 -20.90 1.46
CA GLY A 79 4.47 -20.40 2.75
C GLY A 79 4.69 -18.92 3.02
N HIS A 80 5.02 -18.13 1.99
CA HIS A 80 5.37 -16.72 2.13
C HIS A 80 4.13 -15.85 2.14
N TYR A 81 3.49 -15.70 3.31
CA TYR A 81 2.22 -15.00 3.47
C TYR A 81 2.25 -13.56 2.93
N GLU A 82 3.31 -12.82 3.22
CA GLU A 82 3.49 -11.41 2.83
C GLU A 82 3.62 -11.27 1.31
N VAL A 83 4.31 -12.21 0.66
CA VAL A 83 4.43 -12.26 -0.80
C VAL A 83 3.09 -12.66 -1.43
N VAL A 84 2.37 -13.63 -0.87
CA VAL A 84 1.02 -13.99 -1.33
C VAL A 84 0.09 -12.78 -1.24
N GLN A 85 0.10 -12.07 -0.12
CA GLN A 85 -0.68 -10.86 0.08
C GLN A 85 -0.31 -9.77 -0.93
N LEU A 86 0.98 -9.50 -1.13
CA LEU A 86 1.47 -8.55 -2.13
C LEU A 86 0.99 -8.92 -3.54
N LEU A 87 1.11 -10.19 -3.93
CA LEU A 87 0.72 -10.65 -5.27
C LEU A 87 -0.79 -10.46 -5.46
N LEU A 88 -1.61 -10.82 -4.47
CA LEU A 88 -3.07 -10.62 -4.50
C LEU A 88 -3.44 -9.13 -4.57
N GLU A 89 -2.83 -8.29 -3.74
CA GLU A 89 -3.01 -6.83 -3.73
C GLU A 89 -2.57 -6.20 -5.07
N SER A 90 -1.57 -6.80 -5.72
CA SER A 90 -1.04 -6.39 -7.02
C SER A 90 -1.83 -6.98 -8.21
N GLY A 91 -2.93 -7.69 -7.97
CA GLY A 91 -3.83 -8.19 -9.01
C GLY A 91 -3.51 -9.60 -9.53
N ALA A 92 -2.86 -10.44 -8.73
CA ALA A 92 -2.73 -11.87 -9.04
C ALA A 92 -4.10 -12.57 -9.06
N LEU A 93 -4.33 -13.39 -10.08
CA LEU A 93 -5.58 -14.10 -10.30
C LEU A 93 -5.63 -15.37 -9.44
N CYS A 94 -6.60 -15.43 -8.53
CA CYS A 94 -6.92 -16.61 -7.72
C CYS A 94 -8.36 -17.09 -7.98
N GLU A 95 -8.63 -17.56 -9.20
CA GLU A 95 -9.98 -17.99 -9.59
C GLU A 95 -10.25 -19.44 -9.16
N ARG A 96 -11.19 -19.63 -8.23
CA ARG A 96 -11.54 -20.94 -7.67
C ARG A 96 -12.02 -21.97 -8.69
N ASP A 97 -12.68 -21.52 -9.76
CA ASP A 97 -13.23 -22.38 -10.81
C ASP A 97 -12.21 -22.70 -11.91
N THR A 98 -10.95 -22.30 -11.73
CA THR A 98 -9.87 -22.60 -12.68
C THR A 98 -8.91 -23.63 -12.12
N PHE A 99 -8.28 -24.38 -13.03
CA PHE A 99 -7.23 -25.33 -12.68
C PHE A 99 -6.07 -24.68 -11.89
N GLN A 100 -5.79 -23.39 -12.13
CA GLN A 100 -4.72 -22.67 -11.43
C GLN A 100 -5.13 -22.22 -10.02
N GLY A 101 -6.37 -21.74 -9.83
CA GLY A 101 -6.83 -21.34 -8.49
C GLY A 101 -7.07 -22.52 -7.56
N GLU A 102 -7.60 -23.65 -8.05
CA GLU A 102 -7.69 -24.89 -7.25
C GLU A 102 -6.30 -25.35 -6.80
N ARG A 103 -5.30 -25.30 -7.70
CA ARG A 103 -3.90 -25.62 -7.38
C ARG A 103 -3.31 -24.66 -6.35
N CYS A 104 -3.65 -23.37 -6.41
CA CYS A 104 -3.18 -22.39 -5.44
C CYS A 104 -3.70 -22.70 -4.03
N LEU A 105 -5.01 -22.97 -3.91
CA LEU A 105 -5.67 -23.32 -2.65
C LEU A 105 -5.19 -24.65 -2.07
N TYR A 106 -5.01 -25.65 -2.93
CA TYR A 106 -4.48 -26.97 -2.53
C TYR A 106 -3.03 -26.87 -2.05
N ASN A 107 -2.20 -26.07 -2.72
CA ASN A 107 -0.79 -25.90 -2.39
C ASN A 107 -0.52 -24.88 -1.27
N ALA A 108 -1.54 -24.24 -0.69
CA ALA A 108 -1.32 -23.32 0.43
C ALA A 108 -0.64 -24.07 1.60
N LEU A 109 0.56 -23.62 2.00
CA LEU A 109 1.36 -24.28 3.03
C LEU A 109 0.65 -24.32 4.40
N ASN A 110 -0.08 -23.27 4.74
CA ASN A 110 -0.78 -23.13 6.02
C ASN A 110 -2.21 -22.57 5.87
N ASP A 111 -3.03 -22.76 6.91
CA ASP A 111 -4.42 -22.30 6.91
C ASP A 111 -4.55 -20.77 6.86
N ARG A 112 -3.53 -20.03 7.31
CA ARG A 112 -3.50 -18.56 7.22
C ARG A 112 -3.49 -18.10 5.75
N ILE A 113 -2.63 -18.68 4.92
CA ILE A 113 -2.58 -18.43 3.47
C ILE A 113 -3.85 -18.93 2.79
N ARG A 114 -4.33 -20.12 3.15
CA ARG A 114 -5.59 -20.65 2.61
C ARG A 114 -6.76 -19.71 2.89
N ASN A 115 -6.89 -19.21 4.11
CA ASN A 115 -7.93 -18.27 4.50
C ASN A 115 -7.78 -16.93 3.77
N LEU A 116 -6.56 -16.45 3.53
CA LEU A 116 -6.30 -15.26 2.71
C LEU A 116 -6.76 -15.48 1.25
N LEU A 117 -6.37 -16.58 0.62
CA LEU A 117 -6.80 -16.93 -0.75
C LEU A 117 -8.33 -17.11 -0.83
N LEU A 118 -8.95 -17.66 0.22
CA LEU A 118 -10.40 -17.80 0.31
C LEU A 118 -11.10 -16.44 0.51
N LEU A 119 -10.52 -15.53 1.30
CA LEU A 119 -11.03 -14.17 1.48
C LEU A 119 -11.01 -13.40 0.15
N TYR A 120 -9.98 -13.64 -0.66
CA TYR A 120 -9.76 -13.04 -1.97
C TYR A 120 -10.51 -13.75 -3.12
N ASP A 121 -11.67 -14.37 -2.84
CA ASP A 121 -12.52 -14.99 -3.88
C ASP A 121 -13.06 -13.98 -4.89
N TYR A 122 -12.27 -13.74 -5.91
CA TYR A 122 -12.56 -12.87 -7.04
C TYR A 122 -13.17 -13.65 -8.21
N SER A 123 -14.24 -14.44 -8.00
CA SER A 123 -15.10 -14.88 -9.13
C SER A 123 -15.66 -13.69 -9.96
N LYS A 124 -15.46 -12.48 -9.46
CA LYS A 124 -15.36 -11.22 -10.19
C LYS A 124 -13.96 -10.65 -9.94
N SER A 125 -12.99 -10.84 -10.83
CA SER A 125 -11.78 -10.02 -10.83
C SER A 125 -12.24 -8.55 -10.77
N THR A 126 -12.03 -7.87 -9.65
CA THR A 126 -12.22 -6.41 -9.64
C THR A 126 -11.06 -5.87 -10.45
N ASP A 127 -11.27 -5.81 -11.76
CA ASP A 127 -10.43 -5.04 -12.66
C ASP A 127 -10.16 -3.69 -11.95
N PRO A 128 -8.90 -3.32 -11.71
CA PRO A 128 -8.54 -2.12 -10.97
C PRO A 128 -9.24 -0.87 -11.51
N LEU A 129 -9.66 -0.89 -12.79
CA LEU A 129 -10.39 0.18 -13.46
C LEU A 129 -11.90 0.13 -13.29
N GLN A 130 -12.49 -0.94 -12.76
CA GLN A 130 -13.92 -1.01 -12.43
C GLN A 130 -14.40 0.18 -11.57
N PRO A 131 -13.69 0.62 -10.52
CA PRO A 131 -14.06 1.82 -9.76
C PRO A 131 -14.09 3.09 -10.62
N LEU A 132 -13.11 3.28 -11.50
CA LEU A 132 -13.07 4.42 -12.41
C LEU A 132 -14.24 4.34 -13.41
N ALA A 133 -14.41 3.19 -14.07
CA ALA A 133 -15.48 2.97 -15.04
C ALA A 133 -16.86 3.11 -14.39
N ALA A 134 -17.05 2.57 -13.19
CA ALA A 134 -18.29 2.70 -12.42
C ALA A 134 -18.55 4.16 -12.03
N HIS A 135 -17.52 4.89 -11.58
CA HIS A 135 -17.65 6.31 -11.28
C HIS A 135 -18.05 7.10 -12.52
N VAL A 136 -17.30 6.98 -13.63
CA VAL A 136 -17.59 7.70 -14.87
C VAL A 136 -19.00 7.35 -15.35
N THR A 137 -19.38 6.08 -15.37
CA THR A 137 -20.73 5.64 -15.75
C THR A 137 -21.81 6.24 -14.84
N SER A 138 -21.56 6.32 -13.53
CA SER A 138 -22.50 6.89 -12.56
C SER A 138 -22.81 8.38 -12.81
N LEU A 139 -21.92 9.10 -13.49
CA LEU A 139 -22.15 10.51 -13.86
C LEU A 139 -23.34 10.70 -14.80
N LEU A 140 -23.77 9.65 -15.52
CA LEU A 140 -24.95 9.70 -16.40
C LEU A 140 -26.27 9.79 -15.63
N THR A 141 -26.33 9.24 -14.42
CA THR A 141 -27.55 9.14 -13.61
C THR A 141 -27.50 9.99 -12.34
N ARG A 142 -26.35 10.59 -12.03
CA ARG A 142 -26.17 11.40 -10.83
C ARG A 142 -26.88 12.76 -10.95
N GLU A 143 -27.88 12.97 -10.12
CA GLU A 143 -28.62 14.24 -10.05
C GLU A 143 -27.93 15.27 -9.15
N HIS A 144 -27.32 14.81 -8.06
CA HIS A 144 -26.69 15.66 -7.04
C HIS A 144 -25.28 15.16 -6.64
N PRO A 145 -24.28 16.04 -6.55
CA PRO A 145 -24.28 17.41 -7.06
C PRO A 145 -24.27 17.43 -8.60
N LYS A 146 -24.88 18.45 -9.21
CA LYS A 146 -24.96 18.56 -10.67
C LYS A 146 -23.60 19.01 -11.23
N THR A 147 -23.00 18.17 -12.07
CA THR A 147 -21.69 18.44 -12.71
C THR A 147 -21.74 18.50 -14.23
N SER A 148 -22.91 18.27 -14.84
CA SER A 148 -23.08 18.31 -16.29
C SER A 148 -22.98 19.73 -16.85
N ASP A 149 -22.27 19.88 -17.96
CA ASP A 149 -21.94 21.15 -18.62
C ASP A 149 -22.47 21.24 -20.06
N ILE A 150 -23.06 20.15 -20.58
CA ILE A 150 -23.70 20.10 -21.91
C ILE A 150 -24.96 19.20 -21.90
N ALA A 151 -26.00 19.62 -22.63
CA ALA A 151 -27.22 18.85 -22.83
C ALA A 151 -27.38 18.41 -24.30
N LEU A 152 -27.46 17.09 -24.55
CA LEU A 152 -27.82 16.55 -25.87
C LEU A 152 -29.32 16.25 -25.91
N VAL A 153 -30.03 16.86 -26.85
CA VAL A 153 -31.50 16.77 -26.96
C VAL A 153 -31.87 15.91 -28.17
N THR A 154 -32.55 14.79 -27.93
CA THR A 154 -33.21 13.97 -28.95
C THR A 154 -34.69 14.35 -29.07
N ALA A 155 -35.47 13.59 -29.85
CA ALA A 155 -36.90 13.87 -30.02
C ALA A 155 -37.72 13.69 -28.72
N ASP A 156 -37.29 12.78 -27.85
CA ASP A 156 -38.02 12.28 -26.69
C ASP A 156 -37.20 12.31 -25.38
N HIS A 157 -35.88 12.54 -25.43
CA HIS A 157 -35.01 12.53 -24.25
C HIS A 157 -33.97 13.67 -24.26
N THR A 158 -33.47 14.04 -23.08
CA THR A 158 -32.37 14.99 -22.92
C THR A 158 -31.28 14.37 -22.06
N PHE A 159 -30.11 14.17 -22.63
CA PHE A 159 -28.94 13.64 -21.94
C PHE A 159 -28.11 14.77 -21.35
N HIS A 160 -27.87 14.74 -20.04
CA HIS A 160 -26.99 15.66 -19.34
C HIS A 160 -25.59 15.05 -19.26
N LEU A 161 -24.62 15.65 -19.95
CA LEU A 161 -23.29 15.09 -20.18
C LEU A 161 -22.18 16.07 -19.80
N HIS A 162 -20.94 15.62 -19.97
CA HIS A 162 -19.70 16.28 -19.61
C HIS A 162 -18.84 16.49 -20.86
N LYS A 163 -18.50 17.73 -21.20
CA LYS A 163 -17.70 18.09 -22.38
C LYS A 163 -16.35 17.41 -22.37
N PHE A 164 -15.69 17.36 -21.21
CA PHE A 164 -14.36 16.75 -21.09
C PHE A 164 -14.39 15.26 -21.46
N VAL A 165 -15.38 14.48 -20.95
CA VAL A 165 -15.56 13.06 -21.29
C VAL A 165 -15.83 12.87 -22.78
N LEU A 166 -16.70 13.70 -23.37
CA LEU A 166 -17.00 13.63 -24.80
C LEU A 166 -15.75 13.95 -25.64
N SER A 167 -15.02 15.00 -25.27
CA SER A 167 -13.82 15.44 -25.99
C SER A 167 -12.63 14.49 -25.84
N SER A 168 -12.51 13.76 -24.72
CA SER A 168 -11.45 12.78 -24.54
C SER A 168 -11.73 11.49 -25.30
N ARG A 169 -13.00 11.10 -25.42
CA ARG A 169 -13.41 9.78 -25.95
C ARG A 169 -13.89 9.82 -27.41
N SER A 170 -14.14 11.00 -27.98
CA SER A 170 -14.57 11.16 -29.38
C SER A 170 -13.81 12.30 -30.06
N PRO A 171 -13.04 12.00 -31.14
CA PRO A 171 -12.35 13.01 -31.93
C PRO A 171 -13.31 14.06 -32.54
N TYR A 172 -14.51 13.63 -32.91
CA TYR A 172 -15.54 14.53 -33.43
C TYR A 172 -15.98 15.57 -32.39
N PHE A 173 -16.29 15.14 -31.16
CA PHE A 173 -16.63 16.05 -30.07
C PHE A 173 -15.43 16.94 -29.70
N ALA A 174 -14.21 16.41 -29.71
CA ALA A 174 -13.00 17.18 -29.45
C ALA A 174 -12.85 18.36 -30.43
N LYS A 175 -12.91 18.10 -31.75
CA LYS A 175 -12.80 19.15 -32.79
C LYS A 175 -13.92 20.18 -32.66
N LYS A 176 -15.15 19.72 -32.40
CA LYS A 176 -16.31 20.61 -32.34
C LYS A 176 -16.32 21.49 -31.10
N LEU A 177 -16.03 20.92 -29.93
CA LEU A 177 -16.00 21.66 -28.67
C LEU A 177 -14.79 22.59 -28.59
N ALA A 178 -13.66 22.25 -29.22
CA ALA A 178 -12.55 23.18 -29.40
C ALA A 178 -12.93 24.41 -30.25
N ALA A 179 -13.78 24.23 -31.28
CA ALA A 179 -14.25 25.33 -32.11
C ALA A 179 -15.32 26.21 -31.41
N ALA A 180 -16.11 25.64 -30.50
CA ALA A 180 -17.16 26.35 -29.77
C ALA A 180 -17.30 25.87 -28.31
N PRO A 181 -16.38 26.28 -27.41
CA PRO A 181 -16.35 25.83 -26.00
C PRO A 181 -17.62 26.17 -25.21
N GLY A 182 -18.21 27.35 -25.49
CA GLY A 182 -19.44 27.83 -24.84
C GLY A 182 -20.73 27.09 -25.22
N THR A 183 -20.65 26.00 -26.01
CA THR A 183 -21.83 25.21 -26.40
C THR A 183 -22.42 24.52 -25.17
N THR A 184 -23.65 24.85 -24.78
CA THR A 184 -24.34 24.25 -23.60
C THR A 184 -25.45 23.28 -23.97
N SER A 185 -25.95 23.34 -25.21
CA SER A 185 -26.97 22.42 -25.69
C SER A 185 -26.77 22.08 -27.16
N TRP A 186 -27.16 20.87 -27.54
CA TRP A 186 -27.10 20.42 -28.92
C TRP A 186 -28.27 19.50 -29.24
N LYS A 187 -29.04 19.90 -30.26
CA LYS A 187 -30.11 19.11 -30.85
C LYS A 187 -29.57 18.11 -31.86
N LEU A 188 -29.85 16.83 -31.63
CA LEU A 188 -29.48 15.74 -32.52
C LEU A 188 -30.52 15.58 -33.65
N SER A 189 -30.12 14.89 -34.72
CA SER A 189 -31.03 14.60 -35.83
C SER A 189 -32.07 13.56 -35.40
N ASN A 190 -33.33 13.80 -35.72
CA ASN A 190 -34.44 12.84 -35.50
C ASN A 190 -34.33 11.57 -36.37
N SER A 191 -33.31 11.48 -37.23
CA SER A 191 -33.08 10.32 -38.10
C SER A 191 -32.51 9.09 -37.40
N VAL A 192 -32.03 9.24 -36.15
CA VAL A 192 -31.38 8.16 -35.40
C VAL A 192 -32.19 7.90 -34.12
N PRO A 193 -32.53 6.64 -33.81
CA PRO A 193 -33.26 6.30 -32.58
C PRO A 193 -32.51 6.74 -31.31
N THR A 194 -33.27 7.11 -30.29
CA THR A 194 -32.70 7.56 -29.00
C THR A 194 -31.90 6.46 -28.30
N GLN A 195 -32.34 5.19 -28.41
CA GLN A 195 -31.62 4.04 -27.88
C GLN A 195 -30.22 3.87 -28.51
N SER A 196 -30.06 4.19 -29.81
CA SER A 196 -28.73 4.18 -30.45
C SER A 196 -27.79 5.21 -29.82
N PHE A 197 -28.30 6.38 -29.44
CA PHE A 197 -27.53 7.40 -28.73
C PHE A 197 -27.21 6.98 -27.30
N GLU A 198 -28.15 6.36 -26.59
CA GLU A 198 -27.94 5.84 -25.24
C GLU A 198 -26.79 4.84 -25.21
N VAL A 199 -26.74 3.91 -26.18
CA VAL A 199 -25.65 2.95 -26.34
C VAL A 199 -24.31 3.66 -26.59
N ALA A 200 -24.27 4.61 -27.53
CA ALA A 200 -23.06 5.37 -27.82
C ALA A 200 -22.56 6.18 -26.61
N ILE A 201 -23.48 6.80 -25.86
CA ILE A 201 -23.15 7.57 -24.64
C ILE A 201 -22.62 6.63 -23.56
N ARG A 202 -23.28 5.50 -23.30
CA ARG A 202 -22.79 4.51 -22.32
C ARG A 202 -21.37 4.05 -22.66
N TYR A 203 -21.08 3.75 -23.92
CA TYR A 203 -19.74 3.38 -24.37
C TYR A 203 -18.70 4.49 -24.12
N LEU A 204 -19.04 5.75 -24.42
CA LEU A 204 -18.15 6.89 -24.14
C LEU A 204 -17.86 7.01 -22.63
N TYR A 205 -18.83 6.69 -21.79
CA TYR A 205 -18.78 6.76 -20.33
C TYR A 205 -18.25 5.49 -19.65
N LEU A 206 -17.60 4.60 -20.40
CA LEU A 206 -17.02 3.33 -19.90
C LEU A 206 -18.06 2.35 -19.33
N GLY A 207 -19.33 2.56 -19.67
CA GLY A 207 -20.43 1.70 -19.26
C GLY A 207 -20.51 0.43 -20.09
N GLU A 208 -21.17 -0.58 -19.53
CA GLU A 208 -21.45 -1.81 -20.25
C GLU A 208 -22.48 -1.57 -21.36
N VAL A 209 -22.15 -2.03 -22.55
CA VAL A 209 -23.04 -2.02 -23.71
C VAL A 209 -23.68 -3.41 -23.82
N ALA A 210 -24.69 -3.68 -23.00
CA ALA A 210 -25.46 -4.91 -23.13
C ALA A 210 -26.50 -4.75 -24.24
N ALA A 211 -26.54 -5.70 -25.18
CA ALA A 211 -27.47 -5.70 -26.29
C ALA A 211 -28.85 -6.26 -25.87
N ASP A 212 -29.60 -5.49 -25.07
CA ASP A 212 -31.06 -5.57 -25.09
C ASP A 212 -31.56 -4.48 -26.03
N LEU A 213 -31.49 -4.77 -27.33
CA LEU A 213 -31.77 -3.82 -28.42
C LEU A 213 -33.20 -3.94 -28.95
N GLY A 214 -34.08 -4.66 -28.24
CA GLY A 214 -35.41 -5.01 -28.70
C GLY A 214 -35.42 -6.26 -29.59
N GLU A 215 -36.54 -6.52 -30.26
CA GLU A 215 -36.72 -7.68 -31.14
C GLU A 215 -37.06 -7.25 -32.57
N GLY A 216 -36.46 -7.90 -33.57
CA GLY A 216 -36.86 -7.79 -34.98
C GLY A 216 -36.48 -6.45 -35.64
N GLU A 217 -37.48 -5.70 -36.11
CA GLU A 217 -37.26 -4.45 -36.87
C GLU A 217 -36.69 -3.32 -35.99
N GLU A 218 -37.02 -3.29 -34.70
CA GLU A 218 -36.52 -2.29 -33.75
C GLU A 218 -35.02 -2.45 -33.52
N GLU A 219 -34.57 -3.69 -33.30
CA GLU A 219 -33.15 -4.04 -33.17
C GLU A 219 -32.37 -3.60 -34.42
N GLN A 220 -32.89 -3.89 -35.61
CA GLN A 220 -32.22 -3.53 -36.86
C GLN A 220 -32.13 -2.01 -37.06
N ALA A 221 -33.17 -1.26 -36.68
CA ALA A 221 -33.17 0.21 -36.72
C ALA A 221 -32.14 0.78 -35.73
N VAL A 222 -32.06 0.22 -34.52
CA VAL A 222 -31.10 0.64 -33.49
C VAL A 222 -29.67 0.34 -33.92
N LEU A 223 -29.38 -0.86 -34.44
CA LEU A 223 -28.06 -1.23 -34.97
C LEU A 223 -27.62 -0.34 -36.13
N THR A 224 -28.54 -0.01 -37.06
CA THR A 224 -28.27 0.93 -38.16
C THR A 224 -27.97 2.33 -37.64
N GLY A 225 -28.71 2.76 -36.61
CA GLY A 225 -28.46 4.02 -35.91
C GLY A 225 -27.07 4.04 -35.25
N ILE A 226 -26.67 2.93 -34.61
CA ILE A 226 -25.36 2.79 -33.95
C ILE A 226 -24.22 2.84 -34.97
N ASP A 227 -24.31 2.14 -36.11
CA ASP A 227 -23.29 2.24 -37.18
C ASP A 227 -23.15 3.67 -37.71
N LYS A 228 -24.28 4.36 -37.93
CA LYS A 228 -24.27 5.77 -38.34
C LYS A 228 -23.59 6.67 -37.30
N LEU A 229 -23.87 6.45 -36.02
CA LEU A 229 -23.26 7.21 -34.93
C LEU A 229 -21.78 6.89 -34.73
N SER A 230 -21.39 5.62 -34.83
CA SER A 230 -20.00 5.18 -34.77
C SER A 230 -19.15 5.96 -35.78
N ARG A 231 -19.60 6.05 -37.03
CA ARG A 231 -18.90 6.83 -38.07
C ARG A 231 -18.95 8.33 -37.83
N GLN A 232 -20.09 8.87 -37.41
CA GLN A 232 -20.24 10.31 -37.20
C GLN A 232 -19.41 10.81 -36.01
N LEU A 233 -19.36 10.02 -34.93
CA LEU A 233 -18.65 10.36 -33.70
C LEU A 233 -17.17 9.92 -33.74
N GLU A 234 -16.74 9.26 -34.82
CA GLU A 234 -15.39 8.69 -34.99
C GLU A 234 -15.05 7.67 -33.86
N ILE A 235 -15.99 6.74 -33.61
CA ILE A 235 -15.91 5.67 -32.59
C ILE A 235 -15.99 4.29 -33.26
N ASP A 236 -14.93 3.90 -33.97
CA ASP A 236 -14.92 2.72 -34.84
C ASP A 236 -15.24 1.39 -34.12
N ARG A 237 -14.85 1.27 -32.84
CA ARG A 237 -15.00 0.03 -32.06
C ARG A 237 -16.34 -0.16 -31.35
N LEU A 238 -17.22 0.86 -31.38
CA LEU A 238 -18.54 0.77 -30.76
C LEU A 238 -19.33 -0.43 -31.32
N PHE A 239 -19.23 -0.65 -32.62
CA PHE A 239 -19.96 -1.72 -33.30
C PHE A 239 -19.38 -3.12 -32.97
N GLU A 240 -18.05 -3.23 -32.87
CA GLU A 240 -17.35 -4.47 -32.47
C GLU A 240 -17.72 -4.91 -31.04
N SER A 241 -18.02 -3.95 -30.15
CA SER A 241 -18.45 -4.21 -28.78
C SER A 241 -19.86 -4.83 -28.68
N ILE A 242 -20.68 -4.73 -29.73
CA ILE A 242 -22.10 -5.14 -29.70
C ILE A 242 -22.32 -6.51 -30.35
N LEU A 243 -21.54 -6.85 -31.38
CA LEU A 243 -21.84 -7.95 -32.30
C LEU A 243 -21.57 -9.38 -31.82
N GLU A 244 -21.06 -9.61 -30.60
CA GLU A 244 -20.54 -10.94 -30.22
C GLU A 244 -21.04 -11.44 -28.85
N GLY A 245 -22.02 -12.34 -28.89
CA GLY A 245 -22.65 -12.97 -27.71
C GLY A 245 -22.27 -14.43 -27.46
N GLY A 246 -21.12 -14.91 -27.97
CA GLY A 246 -20.78 -16.34 -27.94
C GLY A 246 -19.93 -16.80 -26.76
N ASP A 247 -18.92 -16.02 -26.35
CA ASP A 247 -17.92 -16.45 -25.36
C ASP A 247 -17.75 -15.42 -24.23
N ARG A 248 -18.14 -15.83 -23.01
CA ARG A 248 -18.10 -15.01 -21.80
C ARG A 248 -16.69 -14.49 -21.48
N ARG A 249 -15.64 -15.24 -21.79
CA ARG A 249 -14.25 -14.84 -21.48
C ARG A 249 -13.75 -13.79 -22.46
N LEU A 250 -14.01 -14.00 -23.75
CA LEU A 250 -13.69 -13.04 -24.80
C LEU A 250 -14.43 -11.70 -24.61
N SER A 251 -15.69 -11.73 -24.20
CA SER A 251 -16.44 -10.53 -23.83
C SER A 251 -15.83 -9.79 -22.63
N ARG A 252 -15.38 -10.52 -21.59
CA ARG A 252 -14.68 -9.92 -20.42
C ARG A 252 -13.35 -9.29 -20.82
N GLN A 253 -12.55 -9.98 -21.65
CA GLN A 253 -11.28 -9.48 -22.13
C GLN A 253 -11.47 -8.19 -22.93
N ARG A 254 -12.36 -8.19 -23.93
CA ARG A 254 -12.65 -6.99 -24.72
C ARG A 254 -13.16 -5.84 -23.86
N ARG A 255 -14.04 -6.11 -22.90
CA ARG A 255 -14.49 -5.10 -21.94
C ARG A 255 -13.31 -4.49 -21.19
N THR A 256 -12.41 -5.31 -20.69
CA THR A 256 -11.21 -4.87 -19.97
C THR A 256 -10.31 -4.03 -20.89
N GLU A 257 -10.09 -4.46 -22.13
CA GLU A 257 -9.31 -3.71 -23.13
C GLU A 257 -9.95 -2.36 -23.48
N GLU A 258 -11.27 -2.31 -23.66
CA GLU A 258 -11.99 -1.08 -23.98
C GLU A 258 -12.05 -0.10 -22.80
N VAL A 259 -12.19 -0.60 -21.57
CA VAL A 259 -12.08 0.23 -20.36
C VAL A 259 -10.66 0.78 -20.21
N ASN A 260 -9.62 -0.05 -20.41
CA ASN A 260 -8.22 0.39 -20.43
C ASN A 260 -7.97 1.47 -21.47
N ARG A 261 -8.43 1.26 -22.71
CA ARG A 261 -8.33 2.25 -23.79
C ARG A 261 -9.03 3.55 -23.43
N GLY A 262 -10.20 3.48 -22.81
CA GLY A 262 -10.94 4.68 -22.38
C GLY A 262 -10.27 5.45 -21.27
N ARG A 263 -9.68 4.74 -20.30
CA ARG A 263 -8.80 5.33 -19.29
C ARG A 263 -7.58 6.00 -19.93
N ASP A 264 -6.91 5.36 -20.88
CA ASP A 264 -5.76 5.96 -21.60
C ASP A 264 -6.14 7.23 -22.36
N GLN A 265 -7.33 7.25 -22.97
CA GLN A 265 -7.83 8.44 -23.65
C GLN A 265 -8.12 9.58 -22.65
N LEU A 266 -8.71 9.26 -21.49
CA LEU A 266 -8.91 10.22 -20.41
C LEU A 266 -7.57 10.71 -19.83
N GLU A 267 -6.59 9.84 -19.65
CA GLU A 267 -5.25 10.16 -19.17
C GLU A 267 -4.54 11.12 -20.10
N ARG A 268 -4.48 10.84 -21.41
CA ARG A 268 -3.89 11.76 -22.40
C ARG A 268 -4.57 13.12 -22.37
N TRP A 269 -5.91 13.13 -22.34
CA TRP A 269 -6.66 14.37 -22.26
C TRP A 269 -6.37 15.14 -20.96
N PHE A 270 -6.30 14.47 -19.82
CA PHE A 270 -5.95 15.05 -18.52
C PHE A 270 -4.56 15.69 -18.53
N ILE A 271 -3.55 15.00 -19.06
CA ILE A 271 -2.19 15.53 -19.18
C ILE A 271 -2.17 16.77 -20.07
N ASP A 272 -2.79 16.69 -21.26
CA ASP A 272 -2.76 17.76 -22.27
C ASP A 272 -3.58 19.00 -21.87
N ASN A 273 -4.59 18.84 -21.01
CA ASN A 273 -5.53 19.91 -20.65
C ASN A 273 -5.38 20.35 -19.19
N VAL A 274 -5.41 19.45 -18.21
CA VAL A 274 -5.36 19.83 -16.78
C VAL A 274 -3.93 20.15 -16.35
N LEU A 275 -3.00 19.20 -16.50
CA LEU A 275 -1.62 19.39 -16.02
C LEU A 275 -0.88 20.46 -16.81
N ARG A 276 -1.07 20.50 -18.13
CA ARG A 276 -0.44 21.50 -19.00
C ARG A 276 -0.92 22.94 -18.73
N HIS A 277 -2.15 23.13 -18.28
CA HIS A 277 -2.72 24.46 -18.01
C HIS A 277 -2.68 24.84 -16.53
N ARG A 278 -1.96 24.11 -15.67
CA ARG A 278 -1.72 24.53 -14.29
C ARG A 278 -1.01 25.88 -14.26
N VAL A 279 -1.40 26.76 -13.33
CA VAL A 279 -0.86 28.11 -13.23
C VAL A 279 -0.03 28.24 -11.97
N ARG A 280 1.22 28.67 -12.14
CA ARG A 280 2.13 28.97 -11.04
C ARG A 280 2.05 30.46 -10.71
N VAL A 281 1.73 30.78 -9.47
CA VAL A 281 1.59 32.15 -8.97
C VAL A 281 2.32 32.33 -7.65
N GLU A 282 2.60 33.57 -7.28
CA GLU A 282 3.02 33.86 -5.91
C GLU A 282 1.84 33.65 -4.95
N THR A 283 2.08 32.99 -3.82
CA THR A 283 1.04 32.64 -2.84
C THR A 283 0.26 33.86 -2.35
N ALA A 284 0.89 35.03 -2.29
CA ALA A 284 0.26 36.28 -1.88
C ALA A 284 -0.87 36.76 -2.82
N ILE A 285 -0.82 36.37 -4.10
CA ILE A 285 -1.82 36.74 -5.11
C ILE A 285 -2.69 35.57 -5.55
N ALA A 286 -2.46 34.36 -5.02
CA ALA A 286 -3.15 33.15 -5.45
C ALA A 286 -4.69 33.28 -5.33
N ASP A 287 -5.19 33.80 -4.21
CA ASP A 287 -6.63 33.98 -3.97
C ASP A 287 -7.27 35.07 -4.85
N ASN A 288 -6.45 35.90 -5.50
CA ASN A 288 -6.88 36.96 -6.40
C ASN A 288 -6.94 36.50 -7.86
N VAL A 289 -6.48 35.28 -8.17
CA VAL A 289 -6.61 34.72 -9.52
C VAL A 289 -8.10 34.62 -9.86
N ARG A 290 -8.43 35.06 -11.08
CA ARG A 290 -9.78 34.99 -11.64
C ARG A 290 -9.70 34.19 -12.92
N TRP A 291 -10.43 33.07 -12.95
CA TRP A 291 -10.51 32.19 -14.09
C TRP A 291 -11.97 32.07 -14.51
N ASP A 292 -12.25 32.34 -15.78
CA ASP A 292 -13.62 32.36 -16.28
C ASP A 292 -14.19 30.94 -16.45
N ARG A 293 -15.48 30.77 -16.15
CA ARG A 293 -16.15 29.48 -16.32
C ARG A 293 -16.20 29.00 -17.77
N ASP A 294 -16.24 29.93 -18.72
CA ASP A 294 -16.13 29.58 -20.14
C ASP A 294 -14.65 29.50 -20.53
N ASN A 295 -14.05 28.33 -20.27
CA ASN A 295 -12.65 28.04 -20.59
C ASN A 295 -12.54 26.86 -21.55
N SER A 296 -11.44 26.81 -22.29
CA SER A 296 -11.19 25.82 -23.36
C SER A 296 -11.04 24.39 -22.86
N ILE A 297 -10.81 24.20 -21.56
CA ILE A 297 -10.58 22.90 -20.93
C ILE A 297 -11.76 22.46 -20.07
N PHE A 298 -12.88 23.20 -20.07
CA PHE A 298 -14.12 22.86 -19.35
C PHE A 298 -13.96 22.67 -17.84
N ALA A 299 -12.92 23.27 -17.24
CA ALA A 299 -12.71 23.24 -15.80
C ALA A 299 -13.79 24.06 -15.08
N ASP A 300 -14.26 23.57 -13.94
CA ASP A 300 -15.32 24.19 -13.14
C ASP A 300 -14.86 24.53 -11.70
N VAL A 301 -13.62 24.17 -11.35
CA VAL A 301 -12.99 24.51 -10.05
C VAL A 301 -11.46 24.54 -10.18
N LEU A 302 -10.80 25.28 -9.29
CA LEU A 302 -9.33 25.33 -9.16
C LEU A 302 -8.92 24.69 -7.82
N LEU A 303 -8.01 23.72 -7.85
CA LEU A 303 -7.32 23.26 -6.63
C LEU A 303 -5.99 24.00 -6.48
N ARG A 304 -5.67 24.40 -5.26
CA ARG A 304 -4.41 25.09 -4.92
C ARG A 304 -3.57 24.19 -4.04
N ALA A 305 -2.31 24.00 -4.42
CA ALA A 305 -1.25 23.46 -3.57
C ALA A 305 -0.14 24.49 -3.44
N ASP A 306 0.49 24.58 -2.26
CA ASP A 306 1.54 25.54 -1.97
C ASP A 306 2.90 24.82 -1.92
N GLU A 307 3.95 25.43 -2.48
CA GLU A 307 5.31 24.89 -2.35
C GLU A 307 5.80 25.01 -0.89
N ASP A 308 6.42 23.94 -0.41
CA ASP A 308 7.06 23.90 0.90
C ASP A 308 8.33 24.73 0.93
N VAL A 309 8.65 25.25 2.12
CA VAL A 309 9.87 26.04 2.34
C VAL A 309 11.00 25.04 2.60
N SER A 310 12.00 24.96 1.72
CA SER A 310 13.15 24.08 1.94
C SER A 310 13.88 24.44 3.24
N GLN A 311 14.08 23.43 4.10
CA GLN A 311 14.67 23.55 5.45
C GLN A 311 16.15 24.01 5.45
N GLU A 312 16.84 23.99 4.30
CA GLU A 312 18.24 24.44 4.18
C GLU A 312 18.46 25.91 4.57
N GLU A 313 17.40 26.74 4.60
CA GLU A 313 17.53 28.17 4.92
C GLU A 313 17.26 28.53 6.40
N GLU A 314 16.73 27.63 7.25
CA GLU A 314 16.41 27.93 8.65
C GLU A 314 17.62 27.78 9.61
N GLY A 315 18.71 27.14 9.19
CA GLY A 315 19.90 26.87 10.02
C GLY A 315 20.79 28.08 10.37
N LYS A 316 20.40 29.33 10.08
CA LYS A 316 21.21 30.52 10.38
C LYS A 316 20.43 31.67 11.03
N GLY A 317 20.24 31.62 12.36
CA GLY A 317 20.02 32.82 13.19
C GLY A 317 19.25 32.57 14.49
N GLY A 318 19.92 32.74 15.64
CA GLY A 318 19.39 32.39 16.96
C GLY A 318 18.54 33.43 17.72
N GLN A 319 17.93 32.91 18.79
CA GLN A 319 17.43 33.47 20.08
C GLN A 319 16.60 34.77 20.20
N SER A 320 15.45 34.59 20.86
CA SER A 320 14.80 35.38 21.95
C SER A 320 13.92 36.61 21.64
N GLY A 321 12.72 36.64 22.26
CA GLY A 321 12.04 37.89 22.65
C GLY A 321 10.51 37.97 22.48
N SER A 322 9.78 37.87 23.60
CA SER A 322 8.33 38.14 23.77
C SER A 322 7.86 39.53 23.31
N LEU A 323 6.61 39.66 22.82
CA LEU A 323 5.64 40.77 23.07
C LEU A 323 4.36 40.56 22.22
N LYS A 324 3.16 40.83 22.78
CA LYS A 324 1.84 41.03 22.10
C LYS A 324 1.73 42.51 21.61
N PRO A 325 0.93 42.89 20.57
CA PRO A 325 -0.50 43.23 20.74
C PRO A 325 -1.44 43.05 19.50
N SER A 326 -2.69 43.48 19.73
CA SER A 326 -4.00 43.53 19.05
C SER A 326 -4.17 44.17 17.64
N THR A 327 -5.19 43.79 16.85
CA THR A 327 -6.48 44.54 16.58
C THR A 327 -7.29 44.03 15.36
N THR A 328 -8.58 43.72 15.63
CA THR A 328 -9.84 43.94 14.86
C THR A 328 -9.91 43.86 13.31
N ARG A 329 -10.73 42.91 12.81
CA ARG A 329 -11.38 42.91 11.48
C ARG A 329 -12.50 43.97 11.42
N ARG A 330 -12.59 44.76 10.34
CA ARG A 330 -13.81 45.47 9.93
C ARG A 330 -14.50 44.66 8.83
N THR A 331 -15.77 44.32 9.02
CA THR A 331 -16.68 43.86 7.96
C THR A 331 -18.04 44.51 8.17
N ASP A 332 -18.56 45.18 7.15
CA ASP A 332 -19.97 45.60 7.08
C ASP A 332 -20.80 44.43 6.53
N GLY A 333 -21.68 43.85 7.36
CA GLY A 333 -22.65 42.83 6.97
C GLY A 333 -23.02 41.88 8.14
N PRO A 334 -24.30 41.49 8.31
CA PRO A 334 -24.72 40.66 9.43
C PRO A 334 -24.28 39.21 9.25
N SER A 335 -23.30 38.79 10.05
CA SER A 335 -22.74 37.44 10.08
C SER A 335 -23.55 36.51 11.01
N ASN A 336 -24.31 35.57 10.46
CA ASN A 336 -24.79 34.38 11.16
C ASN A 336 -24.03 33.14 10.68
N GLY A 337 -22.75 33.07 11.01
CA GLY A 337 -21.90 31.91 10.76
C GLY A 337 -21.07 31.61 12.01
N ILE A 338 -21.12 30.35 12.46
CA ILE A 338 -20.30 29.83 13.56
C ILE A 338 -18.82 29.94 13.13
N PRO A 339 -17.93 30.53 13.94
CA PRO A 339 -16.55 30.77 13.54
C PRO A 339 -15.74 29.47 13.59
N VAL A 340 -15.37 28.95 12.42
CA VAL A 340 -14.22 28.05 12.28
C VAL A 340 -12.97 28.90 12.50
N GLY A 341 -12.13 28.49 13.44
CA GLY A 341 -10.96 29.23 13.91
C GLY A 341 -9.90 29.51 12.83
N PRO A 342 -8.96 30.43 13.07
CA PRO A 342 -8.04 30.91 12.05
C PRO A 342 -6.91 29.90 11.78
N LEU A 343 -6.93 29.24 10.62
CA LEU A 343 -5.75 28.66 9.97
C LEU A 343 -4.92 29.80 9.36
N ALA A 344 -4.17 30.51 10.19
CA ALA A 344 -3.00 31.31 9.82
C ALA A 344 -2.41 31.93 11.10
N LEU A 345 -1.29 31.42 11.58
CA LEU A 345 -0.43 32.15 12.52
C LEU A 345 0.30 33.25 11.75
N PRO A 346 0.15 34.55 12.06
CA PRO A 346 1.02 35.58 11.51
C PRO A 346 2.33 35.64 12.31
N SER A 347 3.45 35.33 11.65
CA SER A 347 4.80 35.53 12.19
C SER A 347 5.09 37.03 12.42
N ARG A 348 5.46 37.39 13.64
CA ARG A 348 6.01 38.70 14.03
C ARG A 348 7.50 38.77 13.68
N SER A 349 7.89 39.60 12.71
CA SER A 349 9.07 40.50 12.75
C SER A 349 9.29 41.19 11.39
N PRO A 350 9.65 42.48 11.37
CA PRO A 350 9.94 43.21 10.13
C PRO A 350 11.39 42.96 9.69
N SER A 351 11.63 43.09 8.38
CA SER A 351 12.94 43.13 7.70
C SER A 351 13.76 41.82 7.65
N ARG A 352 13.42 40.96 6.68
CA ARG A 352 14.36 40.26 5.79
C ARG A 352 13.56 39.81 4.56
N SER A 353 14.12 39.94 3.36
CA SER A 353 13.41 39.61 2.12
C SER A 353 13.05 38.11 2.11
N ARG A 354 11.82 37.77 2.47
CA ARG A 354 11.25 36.44 2.22
C ARG A 354 11.20 36.27 0.70
N LYS A 355 11.81 35.20 0.18
CA LYS A 355 11.51 34.75 -1.18
C LYS A 355 9.98 34.53 -1.27
N PRO A 356 9.32 34.96 -2.36
CA PRO A 356 7.89 34.78 -2.49
C PRO A 356 7.58 33.28 -2.53
N ARG A 357 6.75 32.81 -1.59
CA ARG A 357 6.16 31.45 -1.64
C ARG A 357 5.40 31.33 -2.96
N LYS A 358 5.47 30.16 -3.59
CA LYS A 358 4.74 29.88 -4.83
C LYS A 358 3.60 28.93 -4.54
N SER A 359 2.52 29.12 -5.27
CA SER A 359 1.35 28.26 -5.28
C SER A 359 1.09 27.81 -6.70
N VAL A 360 0.62 26.57 -6.84
CA VAL A 360 0.20 26.00 -8.12
C VAL A 360 -1.30 25.81 -8.09
N LEU A 361 -1.98 26.38 -9.09
CA LEU A 361 -3.42 26.26 -9.30
C LEU A 361 -3.68 25.25 -10.42
N PHE A 362 -4.42 24.20 -10.11
CA PHE A 362 -4.81 23.14 -11.04
C PHE A 362 -6.27 23.33 -11.47
N PRO A 363 -6.54 23.58 -12.76
CA PRO A 363 -7.90 23.65 -13.26
C PRO A 363 -8.47 22.25 -13.48
N VAL A 364 -9.43 21.87 -12.65
CA VAL A 364 -9.96 20.51 -12.59
C VAL A 364 -11.48 20.48 -12.72
N HIS A 365 -12.03 19.27 -12.71
CA HIS A 365 -13.45 19.01 -12.95
C HIS A 365 -14.08 18.43 -11.69
N ARG A 366 -15.13 19.07 -11.15
CA ARG A 366 -15.88 18.59 -9.98
C ARG A 366 -16.32 17.14 -10.20
N ALA A 367 -16.77 16.82 -11.41
CA ALA A 367 -17.16 15.47 -11.82
C ALA A 367 -16.11 14.39 -11.48
N MET A 368 -14.81 14.69 -11.60
CA MET A 368 -13.74 13.75 -11.25
C MET A 368 -13.34 13.83 -9.78
N LEU A 369 -13.45 15.00 -9.16
CA LEU A 369 -13.21 15.16 -7.72
C LEU A 369 -14.23 14.40 -6.85
N LEU A 370 -15.46 14.18 -7.34
CA LEU A 370 -16.49 13.40 -6.64
C LEU A 370 -16.12 11.95 -6.30
N ARG A 371 -14.97 11.45 -6.80
CA ARG A 371 -14.39 10.17 -6.40
C ARG A 371 -13.83 10.18 -4.98
N SER A 372 -13.68 11.37 -4.39
CA SER A 372 -13.31 11.59 -3.00
C SER A 372 -14.56 12.02 -2.22
N GLU A 373 -14.81 11.34 -1.11
CA GLU A 373 -15.95 11.63 -0.22
C GLU A 373 -15.86 13.05 0.37
N PHE A 374 -14.65 13.57 0.55
CA PHE A 374 -14.39 14.96 0.95
C PHE A 374 -15.04 15.94 -0.04
N PHE A 375 -14.74 15.80 -1.33
CA PHE A 375 -15.30 16.69 -2.36
C PHE A 375 -16.78 16.43 -2.62
N LEU A 376 -17.23 15.17 -2.55
CA LEU A 376 -18.65 14.85 -2.64
C LEU A 376 -19.46 15.57 -1.56
N THR A 377 -18.99 15.52 -0.31
CA THR A 377 -19.62 16.20 0.83
C THR A 377 -19.57 17.72 0.64
N MET A 378 -18.41 18.26 0.26
CA MET A 378 -18.23 19.69 0.01
C MET A 378 -19.19 20.21 -1.06
N PHE A 379 -19.28 19.54 -2.21
CA PHE A 379 -20.09 19.99 -3.34
C PHE A 379 -21.59 19.72 -3.19
N SER A 380 -21.98 18.83 -2.28
CA SER A 380 -23.38 18.59 -1.93
C SER A 380 -23.91 19.56 -0.87
N SER A 381 -23.02 20.28 -0.20
CA SER A 381 -23.37 21.26 0.84
C SER A 381 -23.86 22.59 0.27
N SER A 382 -24.33 23.48 1.15
CA SER A 382 -24.67 24.88 0.81
C SER A 382 -23.46 25.83 0.87
N PHE A 383 -22.25 25.31 1.11
CA PHE A 383 -21.04 26.12 1.24
C PHE A 383 -20.68 26.84 -0.06
N LYS A 384 -19.81 27.85 0.05
CA LYS A 384 -19.45 28.75 -1.05
C LYS A 384 -18.81 28.00 -2.22
N GLU A 385 -18.06 26.96 -1.93
CA GLU A 385 -17.37 26.07 -2.86
C GLU A 385 -18.36 25.29 -3.75
N ALA A 386 -19.59 25.09 -3.29
CA ALA A 386 -20.66 24.46 -4.05
C ALA A 386 -21.44 25.44 -4.93
N GLN A 387 -21.32 26.75 -4.69
CA GLN A 387 -22.11 27.79 -5.36
C GLN A 387 -21.52 28.19 -6.71
N ASP A 388 -22.40 28.53 -7.64
CA ASP A 388 -22.01 29.05 -8.94
C ASP A 388 -21.63 30.53 -8.86
N THR A 389 -20.35 30.81 -9.10
CA THR A 389 -19.80 32.15 -9.20
C THR A 389 -19.30 32.46 -10.61
N PRO A 390 -19.15 33.75 -10.98
CA PRO A 390 -18.66 34.14 -12.30
C PRO A 390 -17.29 33.55 -12.65
N HIS A 391 -16.42 33.42 -11.65
CA HIS A 391 -15.10 32.80 -11.78
C HIS A 391 -15.03 31.48 -11.03
N LEU A 392 -14.09 30.62 -11.41
CA LEU A 392 -13.83 29.35 -10.75
C LEU A 392 -13.44 29.58 -9.28
N GLN A 393 -14.00 28.74 -8.39
CA GLN A 393 -13.64 28.74 -6.98
C GLN A 393 -12.25 28.11 -6.80
N ILE A 394 -11.46 28.66 -5.89
CA ILE A 394 -10.15 28.14 -5.51
C ILE A 394 -10.30 27.40 -4.19
N ILE A 395 -9.95 26.12 -4.19
CA ILE A 395 -9.98 25.26 -3.01
C ILE A 395 -8.52 24.93 -2.63
N PRO A 396 -8.02 25.41 -1.48
CA PRO A 396 -6.69 25.06 -1.00
C PRO A 396 -6.68 23.63 -0.45
N ILE A 397 -5.67 22.85 -0.86
CA ILE A 397 -5.37 21.52 -0.35
C ILE A 397 -4.02 21.59 0.37
N ASP A 398 -3.96 21.02 1.56
CA ASP A 398 -2.78 21.04 2.43
C ASP A 398 -1.79 19.95 2.00
N CYS A 399 -1.14 20.17 0.85
CA CYS A 399 -0.09 19.31 0.33
C CYS A 399 0.80 20.07 -0.68
N SER A 400 1.94 19.45 -1.00
CA SER A 400 2.83 19.97 -2.03
C SER A 400 2.22 19.83 -3.44
N PRO A 401 2.64 20.64 -4.43
CA PRO A 401 2.13 20.54 -5.80
C PRO A 401 2.39 19.19 -6.46
N GLU A 402 3.48 18.52 -6.09
CA GLU A 402 3.84 17.20 -6.60
C GLU A 402 2.88 16.12 -6.06
N VAL A 403 2.59 16.17 -4.77
CA VAL A 403 1.60 15.28 -4.13
C VAL A 403 0.21 15.50 -4.71
N LEU A 404 -0.20 16.75 -4.96
CA LEU A 404 -1.49 17.03 -5.58
C LEU A 404 -1.56 16.49 -7.03
N GLU A 405 -0.46 16.50 -7.77
CA GLU A 405 -0.39 15.90 -9.11
C GLU A 405 -0.59 14.37 -9.07
N VAL A 406 -0.01 13.69 -8.08
CA VAL A 406 -0.24 12.25 -7.83
C VAL A 406 -1.71 11.98 -7.52
N VAL A 407 -2.31 12.75 -6.60
CA VAL A 407 -3.72 12.63 -6.24
C VAL A 407 -4.62 12.83 -7.46
N LEU A 408 -4.37 13.88 -8.27
CA LEU A 408 -5.16 14.14 -9.46
C LEU A 408 -4.99 13.04 -10.51
N THR A 409 -3.77 12.55 -10.72
CA THR A 409 -3.51 11.43 -11.62
C THR A 409 -4.32 10.20 -11.20
N PHE A 410 -4.37 9.91 -9.89
CA PHE A 410 -5.19 8.82 -9.36
C PHE A 410 -6.68 9.04 -9.60
N LEU A 411 -7.22 10.23 -9.30
CA LEU A 411 -8.64 10.52 -9.50
C LEU A 411 -9.06 10.37 -10.98
N TYR A 412 -8.21 10.80 -11.92
CA TYR A 412 -8.50 10.75 -13.35
C TYR A 412 -8.26 9.38 -13.99
N THR A 413 -7.34 8.58 -13.44
CA THR A 413 -6.80 7.42 -14.16
C THR A 413 -6.68 6.14 -13.36
N GLU A 414 -6.91 6.15 -12.04
CA GLU A 414 -6.60 5.05 -11.10
C GLU A 414 -5.10 4.68 -11.00
N LYS A 415 -4.21 5.35 -11.74
CA LYS A 415 -2.76 5.17 -11.60
C LYS A 415 -2.23 6.08 -10.51
N ALA A 416 -1.23 5.60 -9.78
CA ALA A 416 -0.59 6.36 -8.72
C ALA A 416 0.83 5.85 -8.52
N ASP A 417 1.74 6.28 -9.39
CA ASP A 417 3.14 5.88 -9.33
C ASP A 417 3.92 7.08 -8.79
N PHE A 418 4.59 6.89 -7.65
CA PHE A 418 5.31 7.93 -6.97
C PHE A 418 6.51 7.35 -6.19
N PRO A 419 7.58 8.13 -6.02
CA PRO A 419 8.76 7.73 -5.27
C PRO A 419 8.51 7.69 -3.75
N LEU A 420 9.41 7.03 -3.02
CA LEU A 420 9.29 6.77 -1.58
C LEU A 420 9.38 8.06 -0.73
N ASP A 421 10.18 9.03 -1.18
CA ASP A 421 10.40 10.33 -0.52
C ASP A 421 9.12 11.14 -0.32
N ILE A 422 8.14 11.04 -1.23
CA ILE A 422 6.84 11.70 -1.08
C ILE A 422 5.72 10.78 -0.56
N ALA A 423 6.03 9.51 -0.24
CA ALA A 423 5.00 8.52 0.06
C ALA A 423 4.21 8.82 1.34
N ILE A 424 4.86 9.37 2.37
CA ILE A 424 4.20 9.80 3.60
C ILE A 424 3.27 11.00 3.33
N ASP A 425 3.71 11.97 2.53
CA ASP A 425 2.86 13.11 2.17
C ASP A 425 1.66 12.69 1.32
N VAL A 426 1.84 11.75 0.39
CA VAL A 426 0.74 11.14 -0.38
C VAL A 426 -0.22 10.41 0.55
N LEU A 427 0.28 9.70 1.56
CA LEU A 427 -0.55 9.03 2.58
C LEU A 427 -1.43 10.05 3.32
N PHE A 428 -0.86 11.16 3.80
CA PHE A 428 -1.60 12.22 4.49
C PHE A 428 -2.62 12.91 3.58
N ALA A 429 -2.23 13.23 2.34
CA ALA A 429 -3.15 13.83 1.37
C ALA A 429 -4.31 12.89 1.01
N ALA A 430 -4.04 11.60 0.87
CA ALA A 430 -5.07 10.60 0.61
C ALA A 430 -6.02 10.43 1.80
N ASP A 431 -5.51 10.45 3.04
CA ASP A 431 -6.33 10.42 4.26
C ASP A 431 -7.21 11.67 4.39
N LEU A 432 -6.62 12.87 4.23
CA LEU A 432 -7.32 14.15 4.22
C LEU A 432 -8.49 14.17 3.22
N LEU A 433 -8.26 13.63 2.03
CA LEU A 433 -9.23 13.61 0.94
C LEU A 433 -10.14 12.37 0.97
N PHE A 434 -10.01 11.49 1.97
CA PHE A 434 -10.77 10.24 2.08
C PHE A 434 -10.67 9.35 0.82
N ILE A 435 -9.46 9.18 0.28
CA ILE A 435 -9.16 8.33 -0.88
C ILE A 435 -8.49 7.04 -0.41
N GLU A 436 -9.30 6.10 0.06
CA GLU A 436 -8.84 4.89 0.75
C GLU A 436 -7.86 4.03 -0.07
N LYS A 437 -8.12 3.84 -1.37
CA LYS A 437 -7.24 3.06 -2.25
C LYS A 437 -5.84 3.68 -2.40
N LEU A 438 -5.77 5.01 -2.52
CA LEU A 438 -4.50 5.71 -2.64
C LEU A 438 -3.74 5.68 -1.31
N LYS A 439 -4.46 5.82 -0.20
CA LYS A 439 -3.93 5.68 1.16
C LYS A 439 -3.31 4.29 1.38
N GLN A 440 -4.02 3.23 0.99
CA GLN A 440 -3.51 1.85 1.05
C GLN A 440 -2.27 1.67 0.17
N LYS A 441 -2.26 2.20 -1.06
CA LYS A 441 -1.09 2.12 -1.95
C LYS A 441 0.13 2.84 -1.35
N ALA A 442 -0.05 4.03 -0.78
CA ALA A 442 1.02 4.77 -0.11
C ALA A 442 1.58 4.01 1.09
N ALA A 443 0.71 3.46 1.94
CA ALA A 443 1.12 2.65 3.09
C ALA A 443 1.86 1.37 2.68
N MET A 444 1.43 0.73 1.58
CA MET A 444 2.16 -0.40 1.02
C MET A 444 3.58 0.01 0.61
N ILE A 445 3.73 1.06 -0.19
CA ILE A 445 5.04 1.55 -0.65
C ILE A 445 5.98 1.83 0.54
N VAL A 446 5.48 2.50 1.59
CA VAL A 446 6.25 2.79 2.81
C VAL A 446 6.66 1.51 3.54
N SER A 447 5.71 0.62 3.83
CA SER A 447 5.96 -0.59 4.66
C SER A 447 6.80 -1.67 3.98
N THR A 448 6.89 -1.67 2.66
CA THR A 448 7.52 -2.78 1.93
C THR A 448 8.93 -2.45 1.45
N LEU A 449 9.22 -1.21 1.09
CA LEU A 449 10.57 -0.76 0.74
C LEU A 449 11.48 -0.73 1.97
N GLY A 450 10.92 -0.48 3.16
CA GLY A 450 11.64 -0.52 4.43
C GLY A 450 12.02 -1.92 4.94
N ASN A 451 11.58 -2.98 4.25
CA ASN A 451 11.78 -4.38 4.66
C ASN A 451 13.11 -5.00 4.18
N GLY A 452 14.07 -4.19 3.73
CA GLY A 452 15.38 -4.65 3.30
C GLY A 452 16.10 -5.43 4.43
N ALA A 453 16.13 -6.76 4.28
CA ALA A 453 16.90 -7.74 5.06
C ALA A 453 16.40 -8.10 6.48
N ALA A 454 15.24 -8.76 6.60
CA ALA A 454 15.00 -9.69 7.71
C ALA A 454 15.36 -11.16 7.36
N SER A 455 15.79 -11.43 6.12
CA SER A 455 16.24 -12.74 5.70
C SER A 455 17.59 -12.68 4.99
N ILE A 456 18.57 -13.27 5.67
CA ILE A 456 19.87 -13.78 5.19
C ILE A 456 21.04 -12.77 5.23
N ASP A 457 21.93 -13.03 6.22
CA ASP A 457 23.30 -12.53 6.41
C ASP A 457 23.53 -11.06 6.81
N GLU A 458 23.30 -10.76 8.10
CA GLU A 458 23.96 -9.64 8.81
C GLU A 458 25.49 -9.83 9.00
N SER A 459 26.05 -10.96 8.55
CA SER A 459 27.47 -11.28 8.72
C SER A 459 28.41 -10.57 7.73
N GLU A 460 27.91 -9.99 6.63
CA GLU A 460 28.77 -9.41 5.58
C GLU A 460 28.77 -7.88 5.47
N ASN A 461 28.00 -7.12 6.26
CA ASN A 461 27.97 -5.66 6.14
C ASN A 461 28.30 -4.90 7.44
N PRO A 462 29.60 -4.72 7.79
CA PRO A 462 30.04 -4.03 9.00
C PRO A 462 29.88 -2.49 8.95
N ARG A 463 29.28 -1.94 7.88
CA ARG A 463 28.85 -0.54 7.78
C ARG A 463 27.35 -0.53 7.59
N GLY A 464 26.63 -0.48 8.71
CA GLY A 464 25.18 -0.55 8.78
C GLY A 464 24.40 0.64 8.21
N GLU A 465 24.87 1.30 7.16
CA GLU A 465 24.08 2.27 6.40
C GLU A 465 23.22 1.48 5.40
N THR A 466 21.97 1.22 5.75
CA THR A 466 20.97 0.88 4.74
C THR A 466 20.51 2.18 4.09
N ASP A 467 20.53 2.27 2.76
CA ASP A 467 20.07 3.40 1.93
C ASP A 467 18.65 3.95 2.30
N LEU A 468 17.92 3.26 3.17
CA LEU A 468 16.60 3.61 3.70
C LEU A 468 16.64 4.71 4.78
N GLU A 469 17.65 4.73 5.65
CA GLU A 469 17.78 5.76 6.71
C GLU A 469 18.06 7.15 6.10
N GLU A 470 18.61 7.21 4.89
CA GLU A 470 18.82 8.46 4.16
C GLU A 470 17.54 9.02 3.52
N VAL A 471 16.50 8.20 3.34
CA VAL A 471 15.29 8.56 2.57
C VAL A 471 14.05 8.67 3.45
N LEU A 472 13.94 7.90 4.54
CA LEU A 472 12.73 7.85 5.36
C LEU A 472 13.05 7.71 6.85
N ASP A 473 12.54 8.63 7.67
CA ASP A 473 12.63 8.55 9.14
C ASP A 473 11.57 7.58 9.68
N ILE A 474 12.01 6.54 10.39
CA ILE A 474 11.13 5.53 10.99
C ILE A 474 10.18 6.14 12.05
N TYR A 475 10.61 7.18 12.77
CA TYR A 475 9.76 7.86 13.74
C TYR A 475 8.57 8.53 13.07
N ASP A 476 8.80 9.14 11.90
CA ASP A 476 7.74 9.74 11.09
C ASP A 476 6.80 8.68 10.52
N VAL A 477 7.29 7.50 10.15
CA VAL A 477 6.43 6.38 9.72
C VAL A 477 5.50 5.91 10.82
N VAL A 478 6.01 5.72 12.04
CA VAL A 478 5.19 5.29 13.19
C VAL A 478 4.12 6.34 13.49
N ARG A 479 4.51 7.62 13.55
CA ARG A 479 3.57 8.73 13.74
C ARG A 479 2.54 8.82 12.62
N ALA A 480 2.95 8.62 11.36
CA ALA A 480 2.03 8.60 10.22
C ALA A 480 1.03 7.45 10.33
N GLY A 481 1.48 6.25 10.73
CA GLY A 481 0.62 5.11 11.04
C GLY A 481 -0.44 5.46 12.08
N TRP A 482 -0.04 6.10 13.17
CA TRP A 482 -0.94 6.53 14.24
C TRP A 482 -1.95 7.59 13.84
N ILE A 483 -1.52 8.62 13.11
CA ILE A 483 -2.38 9.75 12.70
C ILE A 483 -3.40 9.26 11.68
N THR A 484 -2.94 8.50 10.68
CA THR A 484 -3.78 8.01 9.59
C THR A 484 -4.52 6.72 9.94
N ARG A 485 -4.24 6.13 11.12
CA ARG A 485 -4.82 4.86 11.61
C ARG A 485 -4.57 3.70 10.66
N VAL A 486 -3.36 3.62 10.13
CA VAL A 486 -2.93 2.54 9.24
C VAL A 486 -2.10 1.55 10.04
N HIS A 487 -2.75 0.50 10.54
CA HIS A 487 -2.14 -0.54 11.37
C HIS A 487 -0.88 -1.16 10.73
N ARG A 488 -0.88 -1.34 9.41
CA ARG A 488 0.26 -1.88 8.65
C ARG A 488 1.55 -1.05 8.85
N LEU A 489 1.43 0.27 9.01
CA LEU A 489 2.59 1.14 9.26
C LEU A 489 3.03 1.09 10.73
N GLU A 490 2.08 0.90 11.66
CA GLU A 490 2.36 0.73 13.08
C GLU A 490 3.15 -0.57 13.31
N GLU A 491 2.65 -1.70 12.79
CA GLU A 491 3.33 -3.00 12.81
C GLU A 491 4.70 -2.94 12.13
N PHE A 492 4.77 -2.31 10.95
CA PHE A 492 6.02 -2.15 10.22
C PHE A 492 7.04 -1.35 11.04
N GLY A 493 6.63 -0.22 11.62
CA GLY A 493 7.51 0.63 12.41
C GLY A 493 8.00 -0.06 13.68
N ALA A 494 7.11 -0.71 14.42
CA ALA A 494 7.47 -1.48 15.62
C ALA A 494 8.42 -2.62 15.29
N ARG A 495 8.14 -3.39 14.23
CA ARG A 495 9.01 -4.49 13.77
C ARG A 495 10.38 -3.97 13.32
N TYR A 496 10.43 -2.89 12.55
CA TYR A 496 11.68 -2.29 12.09
C TYR A 496 12.56 -1.85 13.26
N ILE A 497 11.96 -1.18 14.26
CA ILE A 497 12.67 -0.76 15.48
C ILE A 497 13.13 -1.99 16.28
N ALA A 498 12.27 -2.99 16.48
CA ALA A 498 12.61 -4.19 17.28
C ALA A 498 13.82 -4.96 16.71
N TYR A 499 13.91 -5.08 15.38
CA TYR A 499 15.02 -5.76 14.71
C TYR A 499 16.34 -5.00 14.79
N ARG A 500 16.31 -3.71 15.16
CA ARG A 500 17.48 -2.83 15.24
C ARG A 500 17.52 -2.06 16.57
N LEU A 501 16.91 -2.63 17.60
CA LEU A 501 16.60 -1.94 18.84
C LEU A 501 17.86 -1.36 19.50
N GLU A 502 18.99 -2.05 19.38
CA GLU A 502 20.30 -1.61 19.84
C GLU A 502 20.73 -0.23 19.32
N ARG A 503 20.22 0.21 18.16
CA ARG A 503 20.50 1.55 17.60
C ARG A 503 19.58 2.63 18.15
N TYR A 504 18.35 2.28 18.50
CA TYR A 504 17.27 3.21 18.84
C TYR A 504 17.07 3.38 20.34
N ILE A 505 17.30 2.33 21.13
CA ILE A 505 16.93 2.26 22.55
C ILE A 505 17.56 3.36 23.41
N ASP A 506 18.77 3.79 23.05
CA ASP A 506 19.53 4.82 23.78
C ASP A 506 19.32 6.24 23.20
N GLN A 507 18.50 6.41 22.15
CA GLN A 507 18.23 7.71 21.52
C GLN A 507 17.10 8.47 22.24
N GLU A 508 17.24 9.80 22.36
CA GLU A 508 16.23 10.66 23.00
C GLU A 508 14.91 10.67 22.21
N GLU A 509 14.97 10.66 20.88
CA GLU A 509 13.80 10.62 19.99
C GLU A 509 12.95 9.35 20.19
N PHE A 510 13.58 8.20 20.43
CA PHE A 510 12.86 6.98 20.79
C PHE A 510 12.11 7.11 22.13
N ALA A 511 12.75 7.71 23.13
CA ALA A 511 12.13 7.98 24.42
C ALA A 511 10.92 8.94 24.29
N GLU A 512 10.99 9.91 23.38
CA GLU A 512 9.86 10.77 23.02
C GLU A 512 8.73 9.99 22.35
N LEU A 513 9.05 9.14 21.37
CA LEU A 513 8.06 8.29 20.68
C LEU A 513 7.33 7.36 21.66
N VAL A 514 8.04 6.75 22.61
CA VAL A 514 7.43 5.91 23.67
C VAL A 514 6.49 6.73 24.55
N ARG A 515 6.87 7.96 24.90
CA ARG A 515 6.01 8.89 25.67
C ARG A 515 4.77 9.31 24.89
N GLU A 516 4.89 9.54 23.59
CA GLU A 516 3.77 9.81 22.69
C GLU A 516 2.81 8.63 22.63
N SER A 517 3.33 7.41 22.42
CA SER A 517 2.55 6.16 22.44
C SER A 517 1.78 6.02 23.75
N ALA A 518 2.47 6.19 24.88
CA ALA A 518 1.88 6.15 26.22
C ALA A 518 0.75 7.17 26.44
N GLY A 519 0.82 8.35 25.78
CA GLY A 519 -0.15 9.43 25.91
C GLY A 519 -1.39 9.32 25.00
N ARG A 520 -1.43 8.36 24.06
CA ARG A 520 -2.57 8.19 23.13
C ARG A 520 -3.82 7.63 23.81
N ILE A 521 -3.67 6.97 24.96
CA ILE A 521 -4.77 6.37 25.73
C ILE A 521 -5.25 7.37 26.80
N LYS A 522 -6.48 7.88 26.64
CA LYS A 522 -7.05 8.95 27.52
C LYS A 522 -7.44 8.49 28.92
N GLU A 523 -7.75 7.20 29.10
CA GLU A 523 -8.19 6.62 30.37
C GLU A 523 -7.21 5.54 30.86
N ARG A 524 -5.92 5.80 30.67
CA ARG A 524 -4.87 4.84 31.03
C ARG A 524 -4.83 4.66 32.56
N GLN A 525 -4.94 3.42 33.02
CA GLN A 525 -4.61 3.04 34.40
C GLN A 525 -3.10 2.82 34.51
N GLU A 526 -2.54 2.93 35.72
CA GLU A 526 -1.10 2.73 35.95
C GLU A 526 -0.60 1.34 35.50
N THR A 527 -1.51 0.37 35.30
CA THR A 527 -1.23 -1.01 34.87
C THR A 527 -1.37 -1.27 33.37
N ASP A 528 -1.82 -0.30 32.57
CA ASP A 528 -2.02 -0.52 31.13
C ASP A 528 -0.66 -0.49 30.43
N THR A 529 -0.40 -1.45 29.56
CA THR A 529 0.85 -1.56 28.80
C THR A 529 0.98 -0.47 27.74
N VAL A 530 2.21 -0.19 27.31
CA VAL A 530 2.46 0.76 26.21
C VAL A 530 2.39 -0.01 24.89
N GLU A 531 1.39 0.26 24.06
CA GLU A 531 1.15 -0.46 22.78
C GLU A 531 2.43 -0.62 21.94
N LEU A 532 3.16 0.47 21.71
CA LEU A 532 4.41 0.42 20.92
C LEU A 532 5.47 -0.51 21.55
N ILE A 533 5.57 -0.52 22.88
CA ILE A 533 6.55 -1.37 23.57
C ILE A 533 6.12 -2.82 23.54
N ASP A 534 4.84 -3.11 23.67
CA ASP A 534 4.34 -4.48 23.54
C ASP A 534 4.59 -5.03 22.13
N ASP A 535 4.33 -4.23 21.10
CA ASP A 535 4.64 -4.61 19.71
C ASP A 535 6.14 -4.83 19.52
N ILE A 536 6.99 -3.95 20.08
CA ILE A 536 8.45 -4.11 20.03
C ILE A 536 8.88 -5.38 20.79
N ARG A 537 8.36 -5.65 21.99
CA ARG A 537 8.65 -6.86 22.78
C ARG A 537 8.23 -8.11 22.00
N TYR A 538 7.07 -8.08 21.36
CA TYR A 538 6.58 -9.17 20.51
C TYR A 538 7.54 -9.45 19.33
N TYR A 539 7.88 -8.44 18.53
CA TYR A 539 8.78 -8.61 17.39
C TYR A 539 10.24 -8.88 17.80
N LEU A 540 10.67 -8.41 18.97
CA LEU A 540 11.96 -8.74 19.54
C LEU A 540 12.00 -10.21 19.95
N SER A 541 10.94 -10.72 20.59
CA SER A 541 10.80 -12.14 20.88
C SER A 541 10.85 -12.97 19.60
N ASP A 542 10.11 -12.55 18.55
CA ASP A 542 10.12 -13.19 17.24
C ASP A 542 11.52 -13.23 16.57
N ARG A 543 12.27 -12.11 16.62
CA ARG A 543 13.66 -12.02 16.11
C ARG A 543 14.55 -13.13 16.66
N PHE A 544 14.40 -13.47 17.94
CA PHE A 544 15.23 -14.48 18.60
C PHE A 544 14.56 -15.87 18.63
N ARG A 545 13.23 -15.97 18.52
CA ARG A 545 12.44 -17.23 18.54
C ARG A 545 12.85 -18.22 17.47
N LEU A 546 13.08 -17.76 16.24
CA LEU A 546 13.53 -18.58 15.12
C LEU A 546 14.87 -19.31 15.39
N ARG A 547 15.67 -18.83 16.35
CA ARG A 547 16.94 -19.47 16.76
C ARG A 547 16.77 -20.41 17.96
N PHE A 548 15.68 -20.31 18.72
CA PHE A 548 15.40 -21.16 19.88
C PHE A 548 14.65 -22.46 19.53
N GLU A 549 13.77 -22.44 18.51
CA GLU A 549 13.03 -23.63 18.07
C GLU A 549 13.96 -24.72 17.48
N ASP A 550 15.07 -24.33 16.84
CA ASP A 550 16.08 -25.27 16.32
C ASP A 550 16.92 -25.95 17.43
N ALA A 551 16.86 -25.44 18.67
CA ALA A 551 17.63 -25.92 19.82
C ALA A 551 16.82 -26.78 20.81
N GLY A 552 15.48 -26.87 20.66
CA GLY A 552 14.63 -27.65 21.57
C GLY A 552 14.58 -27.12 23.01
N LEU A 553 14.79 -25.81 23.20
CA LEU A 553 14.95 -25.15 24.51
C LEU A 553 13.66 -24.52 25.07
N ASP A 554 12.49 -24.85 24.52
CA ASP A 554 11.18 -24.34 24.97
C ASP A 554 10.91 -24.56 26.48
N GLU A 555 11.59 -25.52 27.11
CA GLU A 555 11.43 -25.83 28.54
C GLU A 555 12.22 -24.91 29.49
N MET A 556 13.11 -24.04 28.99
CA MET A 556 13.94 -23.15 29.84
C MET A 556 13.36 -21.77 30.11
N MET A 557 12.22 -21.42 29.49
CA MET A 557 11.56 -20.13 29.76
C MET A 557 10.70 -20.13 31.03
N ASP A 558 10.41 -21.31 31.60
CA ASP A 558 9.46 -21.44 32.72
C ASP A 558 10.10 -21.58 34.12
N GLU A 559 11.43 -21.56 34.27
CA GLU A 559 12.08 -21.63 35.59
C GLU A 559 13.21 -20.61 35.78
N ASP A 560 12.92 -19.59 36.61
CA ASP A 560 13.82 -18.70 37.35
C ASP A 560 15.20 -18.38 36.70
N ALA A 561 15.21 -17.42 35.78
CA ALA A 561 16.39 -16.81 35.15
C ALA A 561 17.42 -16.21 36.15
N ASP A 562 17.06 -16.09 37.43
CA ASP A 562 17.90 -15.51 38.48
C ASP A 562 18.96 -16.50 39.03
N ALA A 563 18.80 -17.81 38.78
CA ALA A 563 19.70 -18.85 39.29
C ALA A 563 20.95 -19.04 38.40
N ALA A 564 20.81 -18.90 37.08
CA ALA A 564 21.92 -19.06 36.14
C ALA A 564 22.94 -17.90 36.24
N LEU A 565 22.47 -16.68 36.51
CA LEU A 565 23.31 -15.48 36.63
C LEU A 565 24.20 -15.48 37.89
N LYS A 566 23.81 -16.19 38.95
CA LYS A 566 24.60 -16.31 40.19
C LYS A 566 25.68 -17.38 40.12
N ALA A 567 25.52 -18.37 39.26
CA ALA A 567 26.49 -19.47 39.11
C ALA A 567 27.76 -19.04 38.37
N SER A 568 27.70 -17.99 37.54
CA SER A 568 28.82 -17.51 36.72
C SER A 568 29.73 -16.47 37.41
N LEU A 569 29.35 -15.94 38.59
CA LEU A 569 29.98 -14.75 39.19
C LEU A 569 30.74 -14.98 40.53
N SER A 570 31.11 -16.20 40.92
CA SER A 570 31.89 -16.39 42.17
C SER A 570 33.20 -17.17 41.99
N PRO A 571 34.37 -16.61 42.39
CA PRO A 571 35.61 -17.36 42.53
C PRO A 571 35.68 -18.01 43.92
N SER A 572 36.02 -19.29 43.97
CA SER A 572 36.09 -20.10 45.18
C SER A 572 37.35 -19.80 46.02
N LEU A 573 37.15 -19.61 47.33
CA LEU A 573 38.18 -19.80 48.35
C LEU A 573 37.61 -20.63 49.52
N SER A 574 38.37 -21.67 49.84
CA SER A 574 38.24 -22.76 50.83
C SER A 574 37.98 -22.35 52.30
N ASN A 575 37.23 -23.16 53.07
CA ASN A 575 37.78 -24.19 53.99
C ASN A 575 36.71 -24.86 54.89
N ASP A 576 36.72 -26.20 54.87
CA ASP A 576 36.68 -27.17 55.97
C ASP A 576 35.68 -27.12 57.16
N ASN A 577 35.03 -28.29 57.29
CA ASN A 577 34.86 -29.15 58.47
C ASN A 577 33.49 -29.26 59.18
N ASN A 578 33.01 -30.51 59.11
CA ASN A 578 32.46 -31.37 60.17
C ASN A 578 30.95 -31.68 60.26
N ALA A 579 30.74 -33.00 60.38
CA ALA A 579 29.66 -33.72 61.07
C ALA A 579 28.40 -34.16 60.28
N ASN A 580 28.46 -35.44 59.88
CA ASN A 580 27.36 -36.42 59.74
C ASN A 580 26.61 -36.60 61.10
N PRO A 581 25.53 -37.44 61.24
CA PRO A 581 24.75 -38.19 60.24
C PRO A 581 23.21 -38.15 60.51
N LEU A 582 22.38 -38.78 59.66
CA LEU A 582 21.31 -39.74 60.06
C LEU A 582 20.42 -40.14 58.86
N THR A 583 20.58 -41.41 58.47
CA THR A 583 19.67 -42.27 57.69
C THR A 583 18.46 -42.72 58.57
N PRO A 584 17.49 -43.60 58.18
CA PRO A 584 17.40 -44.40 56.95
C PRO A 584 15.98 -44.80 56.38
N HIS A 585 16.01 -45.47 55.22
CA HIS A 585 15.17 -46.63 54.79
C HIS A 585 13.69 -46.46 54.37
N PRO A 586 13.08 -47.48 53.70
CA PRO A 586 13.50 -48.27 52.52
C PRO A 586 12.31 -48.35 51.50
N ASP A 587 12.36 -48.97 50.33
CA ASP A 587 12.22 -50.42 50.07
C ASP A 587 12.02 -50.53 48.53
N GLY A 588 12.85 -51.27 47.79
CA GLY A 588 12.57 -52.64 47.34
C GLY A 588 12.21 -52.61 45.84
N GLY A 589 12.80 -53.35 44.91
CA GLY A 589 13.66 -54.51 44.96
C GLY A 589 13.29 -55.41 43.76
N ILE A 590 14.32 -56.05 43.20
CA ILE A 590 14.32 -57.34 42.47
C ILE A 590 14.54 -57.30 40.94
N ASP A 591 15.62 -58.01 40.63
CA ASP A 591 16.35 -58.36 39.42
C ASP A 591 15.63 -59.25 38.37
N VAL A 592 16.30 -59.45 37.22
CA VAL A 592 16.94 -60.68 36.68
C VAL A 592 16.76 -60.68 35.14
N HIS A 593 17.78 -60.54 34.27
CA HIS A 593 18.71 -61.59 33.84
C HIS A 593 19.90 -61.07 32.98
N SER A 594 21.10 -61.52 33.38
CA SER A 594 22.35 -61.70 32.60
C SER A 594 22.17 -62.79 31.51
N SER A 595 22.95 -63.00 30.45
CA SER A 595 24.42 -62.95 30.24
C SER A 595 24.72 -63.42 28.80
N SER A 596 25.75 -62.89 28.12
CA SER A 596 26.75 -63.72 27.41
C SER A 596 28.04 -62.92 27.12
N THR A 597 29.18 -63.59 27.25
CA THR A 597 30.56 -63.06 27.38
C THR A 597 31.52 -63.82 26.40
N PRO A 598 32.86 -63.60 26.38
CA PRO A 598 33.74 -63.00 25.33
C PRO A 598 34.69 -64.07 24.66
N PRO A 599 36.02 -63.93 24.32
CA PRO A 599 37.05 -62.84 24.12
C PRO A 599 37.90 -63.06 22.79
N PRO A 600 39.18 -62.58 22.53
CA PRO A 600 40.21 -61.99 23.40
C PRO A 600 41.11 -60.82 22.91
N GLN A 601 41.93 -60.44 23.88
CA GLN A 601 42.82 -59.29 24.10
C GLN A 601 44.14 -59.31 23.29
N THR A 602 44.74 -58.13 23.11
CA THR A 602 46.15 -57.86 23.44
C THR A 602 46.32 -56.42 23.95
N SER A 603 47.32 -56.23 24.80
CA SER A 603 47.43 -55.23 25.86
C SER A 603 48.62 -54.26 25.67
N THR A 604 48.76 -53.34 26.64
CA THR A 604 49.84 -52.37 26.94
C THR A 604 49.58 -50.94 26.40
N GLY A 605 49.52 -49.86 27.17
CA GLY A 605 49.72 -49.59 28.60
C GLY A 605 50.26 -48.15 28.75
N GLY A 606 49.73 -47.34 29.68
CA GLY A 606 50.43 -46.14 30.15
C GLY A 606 49.62 -44.85 30.34
N SER A 607 49.25 -44.60 31.60
CA SER A 607 49.16 -43.33 32.34
C SER A 607 48.39 -42.12 31.81
N ILE A 608 47.44 -41.73 32.67
CA ILE A 608 46.78 -40.44 32.85
C ILE A 608 47.80 -39.31 33.05
N THR A 609 47.63 -38.20 32.33
CA THR A 609 48.02 -36.83 32.73
C THR A 609 47.06 -35.83 32.09
N ASP A 610 46.54 -34.94 32.94
CA ASP A 610 45.86 -33.65 32.71
C ASP A 610 45.72 -33.12 31.28
N HIS A 611 44.48 -32.82 30.90
CA HIS A 611 44.15 -31.81 29.88
C HIS A 611 43.33 -30.68 30.51
N SER A 612 44.05 -29.78 31.18
CA SER A 612 43.67 -28.37 31.39
C SER A 612 44.04 -27.54 30.15
N THR A 613 43.54 -27.95 28.99
CA THR A 613 43.71 -27.29 27.68
C THR A 613 42.41 -27.60 26.94
N ASP A 614 41.47 -26.67 26.79
CA ASP A 614 41.44 -25.86 25.57
C ASP A 614 40.47 -24.65 25.68
N VAL A 615 40.67 -23.77 26.68
CA VAL A 615 40.07 -22.42 26.61
C VAL A 615 40.86 -21.55 25.63
N ASP A 616 42.17 -21.78 25.53
CA ASP A 616 43.07 -21.05 24.63
C ASP A 616 43.09 -21.55 23.17
N GLN A 617 42.63 -22.79 22.88
CA GLN A 617 42.45 -23.24 21.49
C GLN A 617 41.11 -22.81 20.88
N LEU A 618 40.05 -22.62 21.68
CA LEU A 618 38.80 -22.01 21.24
C LEU A 618 38.96 -20.51 20.92
N LEU A 619 39.91 -19.83 21.57
CA LEU A 619 40.32 -18.45 21.28
C LEU A 619 40.91 -18.26 19.86
N ALA A 620 41.29 -19.34 19.16
CA ALA A 620 41.81 -19.30 17.80
C ALA A 620 40.72 -19.39 16.70
N ALA A 621 39.44 -19.61 17.05
CA ALA A 621 38.35 -19.84 16.09
C ALA A 621 37.33 -18.68 15.94
N GLY A 622 37.54 -17.54 16.60
CA GLY A 622 36.64 -16.38 16.53
C GLY A 622 35.66 -16.35 17.70
N ALA A 623 36.05 -15.67 18.78
CA ALA A 623 35.22 -15.52 19.97
C ALA A 623 33.98 -14.67 19.68
N VAL A 624 32.80 -15.25 19.90
CA VAL A 624 31.50 -14.59 19.78
C VAL A 624 31.29 -13.66 20.99
N ARG A 625 30.89 -12.40 20.78
CA ARG A 625 30.79 -11.38 21.85
C ARG A 625 29.40 -10.76 21.94
N THR A 626 28.86 -10.62 23.14
CA THR A 626 27.56 -9.99 23.39
C THR A 626 27.57 -8.48 23.08
N LEU A 627 26.40 -7.84 23.05
CA LEU A 627 26.26 -6.38 22.85
C LEU A 627 27.06 -5.57 23.89
N ASP A 628 27.21 -6.09 25.10
CA ASP A 628 27.99 -5.48 26.19
C ASP A 628 29.48 -5.90 26.19
N GLY A 629 29.90 -6.71 25.21
CA GLY A 629 31.29 -7.09 24.98
C GLY A 629 31.77 -8.31 25.78
N GLU A 630 30.88 -9.03 26.45
CA GLU A 630 31.19 -10.28 27.16
C GLU A 630 31.40 -11.43 26.16
N VAL A 631 32.26 -12.39 26.51
CA VAL A 631 32.56 -13.53 25.64
C VAL A 631 31.48 -14.60 25.82
N ALA A 632 30.75 -14.90 24.75
CA ALA A 632 29.76 -15.96 24.72
C ALA A 632 30.42 -17.29 24.30
N VAL A 633 29.85 -18.40 24.77
CA VAL A 633 30.32 -19.76 24.46
C VAL A 633 30.04 -20.11 23.00
N ASP A 634 28.88 -19.70 22.49
CA ASP A 634 28.42 -19.87 21.11
C ASP A 634 27.44 -18.73 20.73
N GLU A 635 27.00 -18.72 19.46
CA GLU A 635 26.06 -17.72 18.91
C GLU A 635 24.68 -17.77 19.57
N PHE A 636 24.24 -18.95 20.02
CA PHE A 636 22.95 -19.11 20.70
C PHE A 636 22.96 -18.50 22.10
N ALA A 637 24.02 -18.73 22.89
CA ALA A 637 24.20 -18.11 24.19
C ALA A 637 24.35 -16.59 24.04
N GLN A 638 25.05 -16.12 23.01
CA GLN A 638 25.15 -14.70 22.69
C GLN A 638 23.77 -14.08 22.46
N ASP A 639 22.92 -14.72 21.66
CA ASP A 639 21.57 -14.25 21.36
C ASP A 639 20.65 -14.23 22.57
N ALA A 640 20.68 -15.27 23.41
CA ALA A 640 19.90 -15.31 24.65
C ALA A 640 20.30 -14.17 25.61
N ILE A 641 21.61 -13.92 25.74
CA ILE A 641 22.13 -12.82 26.56
C ILE A 641 21.76 -11.47 25.94
N ASN A 642 21.90 -11.30 24.62
CA ASN A 642 21.53 -10.07 23.93
C ASN A 642 20.04 -9.75 24.06
N TYR A 643 19.16 -10.76 23.97
CA TYR A 643 17.73 -10.62 24.18
C TYR A 643 17.42 -10.09 25.59
N GLN A 644 18.02 -10.69 26.62
CA GLN A 644 17.85 -10.24 28.01
C GLN A 644 18.40 -8.82 28.24
N ILE A 645 19.55 -8.48 27.64
CA ILE A 645 20.12 -7.13 27.71
C ILE A 645 19.14 -6.11 27.12
N LEU A 646 18.58 -6.40 25.93
CA LEU A 646 17.66 -5.48 25.26
C LEU A 646 16.34 -5.31 26.02
N LEU A 647 15.77 -6.38 26.57
CA LEU A 647 14.62 -6.29 27.47
C LEU A 647 14.94 -5.44 28.71
N GLY A 648 16.08 -5.69 29.36
CA GLY A 648 16.50 -4.90 30.51
C GLY A 648 16.76 -3.42 30.18
N LYS A 649 17.15 -3.08 28.94
CA LYS A 649 17.23 -1.69 28.48
C LYS A 649 15.84 -1.07 28.27
N ILE A 650 14.86 -1.81 27.74
CA ILE A 650 13.47 -1.36 27.65
C ILE A 650 12.93 -1.03 29.05
N ASP A 651 13.11 -1.92 30.02
CA ASP A 651 12.58 -1.72 31.37
C ASP A 651 13.24 -0.50 32.05
N LYS A 652 14.56 -0.31 31.89
CA LYS A 652 15.25 0.90 32.36
C LYS A 652 14.72 2.17 31.69
N LEU A 653 14.42 2.13 30.40
CA LEU A 653 13.85 3.27 29.68
C LEU A 653 12.47 3.62 30.24
N LEU A 654 11.62 2.62 30.47
CA LEU A 654 10.29 2.77 31.08
C LEU A 654 10.38 3.38 32.49
N ASP A 655 11.30 2.89 33.33
CA ASP A 655 11.60 3.45 34.66
C ASP A 655 12.01 4.93 34.59
N ILE A 656 12.91 5.28 33.66
CA ILE A 656 13.36 6.67 33.44
C ILE A 656 12.17 7.56 33.03
N LEU A 657 11.29 7.05 32.18
CA LEU A 657 10.10 7.73 31.70
C LEU A 657 8.96 7.77 32.72
N ARG A 658 9.09 7.05 33.86
CA ARG A 658 8.03 6.85 34.87
C ARG A 658 6.77 6.24 34.27
N LEU A 659 6.96 5.31 33.35
CA LEU A 659 5.92 4.48 32.78
C LEU A 659 6.18 3.09 33.39
N ASP A 660 5.30 2.58 34.24
CA ASP A 660 5.54 1.27 34.86
C ASP A 660 5.57 0.16 33.77
N ALA A 661 6.49 -0.80 33.93
CA ALA A 661 6.93 -1.76 32.91
C ALA A 661 6.01 -2.96 32.66
#